data_AF-A0A2T2SNQ5-F1
#
_entry.id   AF-A0A2T2SNQ5-F1
#
_cell.length_a   1.000
_cell.length_b   1.000
_cell.length_c   1.000
_cell.angle_alpha   90.00
_cell.angle_beta   90.00
_cell.angle_gamma   90.00
#
_symmetry.space_group_name_H-M   'P 1'
#
loop_
_entity.id
_entity.type
_entity.pdbx_description
1 polymer ?
#
loop_
_entity_poly.entity_id
_entity_poly.type
_entity_poly.pdbx_seq_one_letter_code
_entity_poly.pdbx_strand_id
1 'polypeptide(L)'
;LDVDWGDMIEYLGDDPKTESIVLYMESIGSARSFLSAARDVAQSKPIIVIKAGRTDAAAEAAASHTGTLTGSDAVLNAAFRRSGVLRVDDINDLFYMAEVLSKQPRPEGRNLTILTNAGGPGVLATDALIGGGGELTPISDDATAQFDEILPGAWSHGNPVDILGDADPERYAKSLEVAAQDENSDGLLVVLTPQAMTEPTKTAEHLRPYARDNDKPILASWMGGDAVAPGENILNESGLPTFAYPDTAARVFNHMWRYSYNLRALYETPSLPEDEEGLPDRTAADSIVEATHESGRVLMTEHDSKNLLAAYGIPTVESPVAETVDEAVAAARKIGYPVAVKLHSTSITHKSDVGGVQLGLSSDEAVEEAFRTIDDNIVGEGFDGVTVQPMIDRSDGYELIIGSSMDEQFGPVLLFGSGGQLVEVYKDRALGLPPLNRTLARRMMEQTDIYEALEGVRGRQPVDLDALETMLVRFSQLVVEQPRIKEIDVNPLLARPGEDSIVALDARVVLHPYTKDEENLPTPAIRPYPRQYIGTHTMTDGEEITVRPIRPEDEPKLVTFHERLSERSVYLRYANLMKLEQRVAHDRLARICFIDYDREMALVAERPDSGRDGEAQIIGVGRLTQQPGRNEAEFAMLVIDEYQGEGIGTELLRRLVEVGQNEGLDRITADILQQNHAMQRVCEKLGFDLARGDGQDMVKAVKPLAEAGDRQ
;
A
#
# COMPACT_ATOMS: atom_id res chain seq x y z
N LEU A 1 -23.44 -9.66 20.22
CA LEU A 1 -22.20 -9.00 19.79
C LEU A 1 -21.18 -10.12 19.73
N ASP A 2 -20.88 -10.57 18.53
CA ASP A 2 -19.69 -11.37 18.29
C ASP A 2 -18.51 -10.39 18.26
N VAL A 3 -17.35 -10.79 18.76
CA VAL A 3 -16.16 -9.93 18.85
C VAL A 3 -15.14 -10.45 17.85
N ASP A 4 -14.69 -9.60 16.92
CA ASP A 4 -13.72 -9.97 15.90
C ASP A 4 -12.31 -9.40 16.16
N TRP A 5 -11.39 -9.64 15.21
CA TRP A 5 -10.02 -9.12 15.33
C TRP A 5 -9.94 -7.59 15.27
N GLY A 6 -10.77 -6.96 14.45
CA GLY A 6 -10.80 -5.51 14.31
C GLY A 6 -11.22 -4.84 15.61
N ASP A 7 -12.26 -5.38 16.27
CA ASP A 7 -12.72 -4.91 17.58
C ASP A 7 -11.60 -4.98 18.65
N MET A 8 -10.86 -6.10 18.68
CA MET A 8 -9.80 -6.30 19.66
C MET A 8 -8.58 -5.43 19.39
N ILE A 9 -8.22 -5.23 18.12
CA ILE A 9 -7.10 -4.35 17.74
C ILE A 9 -7.42 -2.92 18.13
N GLU A 10 -8.63 -2.45 17.86
CA GLU A 10 -9.08 -1.10 18.21
C GLU A 10 -9.08 -0.88 19.73
N TYR A 11 -9.67 -1.81 20.49
CA TYR A 11 -9.68 -1.75 21.95
C TYR A 11 -8.27 -1.69 22.56
N LEU A 12 -7.34 -2.53 22.06
CA LEU A 12 -5.95 -2.55 22.52
C LEU A 12 -5.13 -1.37 21.98
N GLY A 13 -5.51 -0.84 20.82
CA GLY A 13 -4.98 0.36 20.20
C GLY A 13 -5.19 1.60 21.07
N ASP A 14 -6.36 1.71 21.70
CA ASP A 14 -6.70 2.82 22.60
C ASP A 14 -6.12 2.64 24.02
N ASP A 15 -5.77 1.43 24.45
CA ASP A 15 -5.28 1.18 25.80
C ASP A 15 -3.85 1.74 26.01
N PRO A 16 -3.63 2.77 26.84
CA PRO A 16 -2.30 3.36 27.04
C PRO A 16 -1.30 2.41 27.71
N LYS A 17 -1.74 1.27 28.25
CA LYS A 17 -0.86 0.24 28.85
C LYS A 17 -0.38 -0.82 27.87
N THR A 18 -0.95 -0.86 26.68
CA THR A 18 -0.56 -1.81 25.64
C THR A 18 0.50 -1.17 24.75
N GLU A 19 1.66 -1.81 24.63
CA GLU A 19 2.78 -1.34 23.79
C GLU A 19 2.89 -2.10 22.47
N SER A 20 2.48 -3.38 22.45
CA SER A 20 2.44 -4.22 21.24
C SER A 20 1.26 -5.19 21.29
N ILE A 21 0.76 -5.57 20.12
CA ILE A 21 -0.35 -6.52 19.95
C ILE A 21 0.19 -7.76 19.26
N VAL A 22 0.05 -8.91 19.91
CA VAL A 22 0.58 -10.20 19.45
C VAL A 22 -0.58 -11.13 19.12
N LEU A 23 -0.61 -11.64 17.89
CA LEU A 23 -1.73 -12.39 17.34
C LEU A 23 -1.29 -13.77 16.85
N TYR A 24 -1.96 -14.81 17.33
CA TYR A 24 -1.98 -16.13 16.69
C TYR A 24 -3.25 -16.22 15.85
N MET A 25 -3.09 -16.29 14.53
CA MET A 25 -4.20 -16.23 13.59
C MET A 25 -4.35 -17.55 12.84
N GLU A 26 -5.56 -18.12 12.87
CA GLU A 26 -5.96 -19.23 11.99
C GLU A 26 -6.75 -18.73 10.78
N SER A 27 -7.62 -17.74 11.00
CA SER A 27 -8.49 -17.10 10.01
C SER A 27 -8.55 -15.59 10.30
N ILE A 28 -8.67 -14.78 9.24
CA ILE A 28 -8.78 -13.32 9.35
C ILE A 28 -10.20 -12.84 9.73
N GLY A 29 -11.23 -13.68 9.58
CA GLY A 29 -12.62 -13.25 9.76
C GLY A 29 -12.99 -12.13 8.78
N SER A 30 -13.42 -10.98 9.29
CA SER A 30 -13.70 -9.79 8.47
C SER A 30 -12.40 -9.11 8.03
N ALA A 31 -11.95 -9.39 6.81
CA ALA A 31 -10.74 -8.81 6.24
C ALA A 31 -10.76 -7.27 6.25
N ARG A 32 -11.90 -6.66 5.92
CA ARG A 32 -12.08 -5.21 5.91
C ARG A 32 -11.95 -4.61 7.32
N SER A 33 -12.65 -5.19 8.31
CA SER A 33 -12.57 -4.78 9.72
C SER A 33 -11.13 -4.88 10.24
N PHE A 34 -10.47 -6.00 9.96
CA PHE A 34 -9.08 -6.23 10.35
C PHE A 34 -8.13 -5.21 9.74
N LEU A 35 -8.15 -5.01 8.42
CA LEU A 35 -7.21 -4.11 7.74
C LEU A 35 -7.42 -2.66 8.17
N SER A 36 -8.67 -2.25 8.32
CA SER A 36 -9.06 -0.93 8.80
C SER A 36 -8.50 -0.66 10.21
N ALA A 37 -8.77 -1.54 11.18
CA ALA A 37 -8.28 -1.40 12.54
C ALA A 37 -6.75 -1.52 12.64
N ALA A 38 -6.17 -2.49 11.93
CA ALA A 38 -4.73 -2.72 11.96
C ALA A 38 -3.95 -1.53 11.41
N ARG A 39 -4.43 -0.91 10.33
CA ARG A 39 -3.80 0.25 9.73
C ARG A 39 -3.79 1.46 10.65
N ASP A 40 -4.89 1.72 11.36
CA ASP A 40 -5.00 2.82 12.32
C ASP A 40 -4.04 2.64 13.51
N VAL A 41 -3.93 1.40 14.02
CA VAL A 41 -3.13 1.10 15.22
C VAL A 41 -1.65 0.91 14.92
N ALA A 42 -1.29 0.30 13.77
CA ALA A 42 0.08 -0.12 13.44
C ALA A 42 1.13 1.01 13.48
N GLN A 43 0.70 2.27 13.31
CA GLN A 43 1.60 3.41 13.43
C GLN A 43 2.14 3.60 14.84
N SER A 44 1.24 3.45 15.81
CA SER A 44 1.50 3.77 17.21
C SER A 44 1.99 2.55 17.97
N LYS A 45 1.47 1.37 17.63
CA LYS A 45 1.75 0.11 18.31
C LYS A 45 1.97 -1.00 17.30
N PRO A 46 3.08 -1.75 17.40
CA PRO A 46 3.31 -2.89 16.52
C PRO A 46 2.24 -3.96 16.67
N ILE A 47 1.77 -4.47 15.54
CA ILE A 47 0.90 -5.64 15.46
C ILE A 47 1.70 -6.78 14.83
N ILE A 48 1.91 -7.85 15.58
CA ILE A 48 2.75 -8.99 15.18
C ILE A 48 1.86 -10.22 15.05
N VAL A 49 1.85 -10.83 13.87
CA VAL A 49 1.01 -12.00 13.55
C VAL A 49 1.87 -13.21 13.25
N ILE A 50 1.53 -14.33 13.88
CA ILE A 50 1.87 -15.67 13.38
C ILE A 50 0.61 -16.30 12.76
N LYS A 51 0.68 -16.68 11.47
CA LYS A 51 -0.42 -17.30 10.73
C LYS A 51 -0.22 -18.81 10.65
N ALA A 52 -1.15 -19.58 11.21
CA ALA A 52 -1.22 -21.03 11.01
C ALA A 52 -1.84 -21.38 9.64
N GLY A 53 -1.55 -22.55 9.08
CA GLY A 53 -2.18 -23.01 7.82
C GLY A 53 -1.64 -22.34 6.55
N ARG A 54 -0.32 -22.14 6.45
CA ARG A 54 0.34 -21.40 5.35
C ARG A 54 0.44 -22.16 4.03
N THR A 55 0.58 -23.48 4.11
CA THR A 55 0.69 -24.36 2.94
C THR A 55 -0.69 -24.90 2.58
N ASP A 56 -0.93 -25.25 1.32
CA ASP A 56 -2.23 -25.79 0.89
C ASP A 56 -2.69 -26.96 1.77
N ALA A 57 -1.76 -27.87 2.12
CA ALA A 57 -2.06 -29.00 3.01
C ALA A 57 -2.39 -28.57 4.46
N ALA A 58 -1.71 -27.54 4.99
CA ALA A 58 -1.99 -27.02 6.33
C ALA A 58 -3.26 -26.15 6.35
N ALA A 59 -3.56 -25.45 5.25
CA ALA A 59 -4.79 -24.70 5.06
C ALA A 59 -6.00 -25.65 4.99
N GLU A 60 -5.90 -26.76 4.26
CA GLU A 60 -6.94 -27.79 4.20
C GLU A 60 -7.19 -28.42 5.60
N ALA A 61 -6.11 -28.71 6.34
CA ALA A 61 -6.22 -29.20 7.72
C ALA A 61 -6.90 -28.17 8.65
N ALA A 62 -6.52 -26.89 8.55
CA ALA A 62 -7.14 -25.81 9.33
C ALA A 62 -8.61 -25.59 8.95
N ALA A 63 -8.94 -25.58 7.66
CA ALA A 63 -10.31 -25.43 7.16
C ALA A 63 -11.22 -26.58 7.62
N SER A 64 -10.70 -27.81 7.70
CA SER A 64 -11.43 -28.95 8.27
C SER A 64 -11.72 -28.80 9.77
N HIS A 65 -10.90 -28.02 10.48
CA HIS A 65 -11.02 -27.74 11.92
C HIS A 65 -11.92 -26.54 12.21
N THR A 66 -11.84 -25.47 11.42
CA THR A 66 -12.59 -24.21 11.64
C THR A 66 -13.88 -24.10 10.82
N GLY A 67 -14.02 -24.87 9.74
CA GLY A 67 -15.19 -24.85 8.86
C GLY A 67 -15.30 -23.61 7.97
N THR A 68 -14.25 -22.78 7.88
CA THR A 68 -14.24 -21.52 7.12
C THR A 68 -13.43 -21.64 5.83
N LEU A 69 -13.95 -21.05 4.75
CA LEU A 69 -13.21 -20.85 3.50
C LEU A 69 -11.94 -20.02 3.75
N THR A 70 -10.80 -20.45 3.20
CA THR A 70 -9.51 -19.78 3.37
C THR A 70 -9.07 -19.16 2.04
N GLY A 71 -8.89 -17.85 2.01
CA GLY A 71 -8.29 -17.15 0.89
C GLY A 71 -6.81 -17.48 0.73
N SER A 72 -6.16 -16.87 -0.27
CA SER A 72 -4.75 -17.14 -0.58
C SER A 72 -3.81 -16.59 0.50
N ASP A 73 -2.87 -17.42 1.00
CA ASP A 73 -1.85 -16.98 1.96
C ASP A 73 -0.96 -15.86 1.38
N ALA A 74 -0.73 -15.88 0.07
CA ALA A 74 0.03 -14.84 -0.62
C ALA A 74 -0.73 -13.50 -0.63
N VAL A 75 -2.06 -13.52 -0.79
CA VAL A 75 -2.91 -12.33 -0.71
C VAL A 75 -2.96 -11.82 0.73
N LEU A 76 -3.13 -12.70 1.72
CA LEU A 76 -3.07 -12.34 3.13
C LEU A 76 -1.73 -11.68 3.50
N ASN A 77 -0.61 -12.19 2.98
CA ASN A 77 0.70 -11.58 3.18
C ASN A 77 0.79 -10.18 2.54
N ALA A 78 0.22 -9.98 1.35
CA ALA A 78 0.10 -8.65 0.74
C ALA A 78 -0.78 -7.71 1.59
N ALA A 79 -1.86 -8.24 2.17
CA ALA A 79 -2.76 -7.51 3.05
C ALA A 79 -2.05 -7.04 4.33
N PHE A 80 -1.23 -7.90 4.97
CA PHE A 80 -0.43 -7.52 6.14
C PHE A 80 0.58 -6.42 5.82
N ARG A 81 1.27 -6.49 4.68
CA ARG A 81 2.15 -5.39 4.21
C ARG A 81 1.35 -4.10 4.04
N ARG A 82 0.14 -4.21 3.48
CA ARG A 82 -0.77 -3.09 3.19
C ARG A 82 -1.36 -2.43 4.44
N SER A 83 -1.40 -3.13 5.58
CA SER A 83 -1.92 -2.60 6.85
C SER A 83 -0.85 -2.37 7.92
N GLY A 84 0.44 -2.58 7.61
CA GLY A 84 1.53 -2.39 8.56
C GLY A 84 1.63 -3.49 9.61
N VAL A 85 1.07 -4.67 9.34
CA VAL A 85 1.15 -5.81 10.25
C VAL A 85 2.44 -6.57 9.99
N LEU A 86 3.21 -6.83 11.05
CA LEU A 86 4.42 -7.64 10.98
C LEU A 86 4.06 -9.13 11.04
N ARG A 87 4.18 -9.81 9.91
CA ARG A 87 4.09 -11.28 9.89
C ARG A 87 5.43 -11.90 10.27
N VAL A 88 5.36 -12.89 11.16
CA VAL A 88 6.45 -13.80 11.50
C VAL A 88 6.06 -15.23 11.17
N ASP A 89 7.07 -16.06 10.93
CA ASP A 89 6.88 -17.45 10.50
C ASP A 89 7.05 -18.47 11.63
N ASP A 90 7.80 -18.08 12.68
CA ASP A 90 8.12 -18.91 13.83
C ASP A 90 7.61 -18.31 15.13
N ILE A 91 7.19 -19.16 16.06
CA ILE A 91 6.66 -18.71 17.37
C ILE A 91 7.72 -17.97 18.20
N ASN A 92 9.00 -18.33 18.05
CA ASN A 92 10.07 -17.63 18.74
C ASN A 92 10.19 -16.19 18.23
N ASP A 93 10.09 -15.99 16.92
CA ASP A 93 10.19 -14.67 16.30
C ASP A 93 9.01 -13.77 16.71
N LEU A 94 7.85 -14.34 17.01
CA LEU A 94 6.70 -13.62 17.60
C LEU A 94 7.10 -12.93 18.92
N PHE A 95 7.74 -13.67 19.83
CA PHE A 95 8.18 -13.13 21.12
C PHE A 95 9.40 -12.23 20.99
N TYR A 96 10.37 -12.59 20.14
CA TYR A 96 11.53 -11.75 19.87
C TYR A 96 11.14 -10.38 19.31
N MET A 97 10.21 -10.34 18.36
CA MET A 97 9.75 -9.08 17.78
C MET A 97 8.98 -8.23 18.80
N ALA A 98 8.15 -8.85 19.65
CA ALA A 98 7.44 -8.13 20.71
C ALA A 98 8.42 -7.52 21.73
N GLU A 99 9.46 -8.27 22.10
CA GLU A 99 10.50 -7.79 23.00
C GLU A 99 11.33 -6.67 22.39
N VAL A 100 11.84 -6.85 21.17
CA VAL A 100 12.76 -5.90 20.55
C VAL A 100 12.06 -4.58 20.22
N LEU A 101 10.85 -4.61 19.68
CA LEU A 101 10.10 -3.40 19.35
C LEU A 101 9.65 -2.61 20.59
N SER A 102 9.63 -3.24 21.78
CA SER A 102 9.38 -2.55 23.06
C SER A 102 10.63 -1.90 23.66
N LYS A 103 11.83 -2.37 23.27
CA LYS A 103 13.10 -2.01 23.92
C LYS A 103 14.03 -1.16 23.06
N GLN A 104 13.91 -1.24 21.73
CA GLN A 104 14.86 -0.66 20.78
C GLN A 104 14.14 0.23 19.75
N PRO A 105 14.81 1.28 19.24
CA PRO A 105 14.30 2.03 18.11
C PRO A 105 14.21 1.14 16.86
N ARG A 106 13.45 1.63 15.88
CA ARG A 106 13.29 0.97 14.59
C ARG A 106 14.47 1.34 13.68
N PRO A 107 15.07 0.40 12.94
CA PRO A 107 16.15 0.73 12.01
C PRO A 107 15.60 1.58 10.87
N GLU A 108 16.43 2.49 10.37
CA GLU A 108 16.07 3.37 9.26
C GLU A 108 16.23 2.73 7.89
N GLY A 109 16.97 1.63 7.81
CA GLY A 109 17.25 0.89 6.60
C GLY A 109 17.72 -0.52 6.92
N ARG A 110 18.39 -1.13 5.94
CA ARG A 110 18.75 -2.56 5.94
C ARG A 110 20.21 -2.84 6.25
N ASN A 111 21.01 -1.80 6.54
CA ASN A 111 22.45 -1.92 6.78
C ASN A 111 22.74 -2.28 8.25
N LEU A 112 23.27 -3.48 8.49
CA LEU A 112 23.66 -3.94 9.83
C LEU A 112 25.19 -3.95 9.97
N THR A 113 25.70 -3.29 11.02
CA THR A 113 27.10 -3.42 11.43
C THR A 113 27.23 -4.54 12.45
N ILE A 114 28.06 -5.55 12.16
CA ILE A 114 28.25 -6.71 13.02
C ILE A 114 29.61 -6.59 13.71
N LEU A 115 29.62 -6.47 15.04
CA LEU A 115 30.81 -6.52 15.87
C LEU A 115 30.97 -7.94 16.44
N THR A 116 32.14 -8.57 16.29
CA THR A 116 32.32 -9.95 16.77
C THR A 116 33.74 -10.18 17.29
N ASN A 117 33.89 -11.01 18.33
CA ASN A 117 35.21 -11.52 18.75
C ASN A 117 35.57 -12.88 18.13
N ALA A 118 34.73 -13.40 17.25
CA ALA A 118 34.95 -14.66 16.57
C ALA A 118 34.38 -14.64 15.15
N GLY A 119 35.22 -14.97 14.16
CA GLY A 119 34.82 -14.95 12.75
C GLY A 119 33.66 -15.90 12.40
N GLY A 120 33.62 -17.12 12.94
CA GLY A 120 32.57 -18.11 12.62
C GLY A 120 31.14 -17.61 12.89
N PRO A 121 30.83 -17.17 14.13
CA PRO A 121 29.58 -16.49 14.46
C PRO A 121 29.25 -15.29 13.56
N GLY A 122 30.26 -14.48 13.19
CA GLY A 122 30.10 -13.36 12.27
C GLY A 122 29.63 -13.80 10.88
N VAL A 123 30.20 -14.87 10.33
CA VAL A 123 29.80 -15.44 9.03
C VAL A 123 28.36 -15.96 9.06
N LEU A 124 27.95 -16.67 10.13
CA LEU A 124 26.57 -17.15 10.26
C LEU A 124 25.55 -15.99 10.33
N ALA A 125 25.92 -14.90 11.01
CA ALA A 125 25.12 -13.69 11.06
C ALA A 125 25.00 -13.04 9.68
N THR A 126 26.10 -12.96 8.93
CA THR A 126 26.13 -12.45 7.55
C THR A 126 25.23 -13.26 6.62
N ASP A 127 25.32 -14.60 6.65
CA ASP A 127 24.49 -15.47 5.81
C ASP A 127 22.99 -15.26 6.10
N ALA A 128 22.62 -15.17 7.39
CA ALA A 128 21.24 -14.93 7.81
C ALA A 128 20.75 -13.52 7.46
N LEU A 129 21.62 -12.51 7.57
CA LEU A 129 21.32 -11.13 7.21
C LEU A 129 21.02 -11.01 5.70
N ILE A 130 21.96 -11.44 4.87
CA ILE A 130 21.86 -11.36 3.40
C ILE A 130 20.71 -12.23 2.89
N GLY A 131 20.57 -13.46 3.41
CA GLY A 131 19.49 -14.36 3.06
C GLY A 131 18.09 -13.82 3.40
N GLY A 132 17.99 -12.91 4.37
CA GLY A 132 16.77 -12.17 4.71
C GLY A 132 16.69 -10.77 4.08
N GLY A 133 17.50 -10.46 3.07
CA GLY A 133 17.46 -9.21 2.30
C GLY A 133 18.05 -7.99 3.01
N GLY A 134 18.72 -8.19 4.14
CA GLY A 134 19.55 -7.16 4.77
C GLY A 134 20.91 -7.03 4.08
N GLU A 135 21.63 -5.96 4.39
CA GLU A 135 22.96 -5.68 3.83
C GLU A 135 23.97 -5.44 4.96
N LEU A 136 25.22 -5.84 4.73
CA LEU A 136 26.30 -5.44 5.63
C LEU A 136 26.60 -3.96 5.39
N THR A 137 26.59 -3.16 6.45
CA THR A 137 27.00 -1.77 6.41
C THR A 137 28.35 -1.62 5.69
N PRO A 138 28.42 -0.79 4.63
CA PRO A 138 29.69 -0.31 4.09
C PRO A 138 30.32 0.64 5.11
N ILE A 139 31.31 0.15 5.88
CA ILE A 139 31.97 0.94 6.93
C ILE A 139 32.59 2.18 6.30
N SER A 140 32.28 3.36 6.86
CA SER A 140 32.84 4.61 6.36
C SER A 140 34.36 4.70 6.55
N ASP A 141 35.02 5.52 5.73
CA ASP A 141 36.47 5.76 5.85
C ASP A 141 36.81 6.36 7.23
N ASP A 142 35.92 7.20 7.79
CA ASP A 142 36.09 7.79 9.12
C ASP A 142 35.99 6.73 10.23
N ALA A 143 34.95 5.88 10.19
CA ALA A 143 34.82 4.77 11.13
C ALA A 143 35.99 3.78 11.02
N THR A 144 36.47 3.50 9.80
CA THR A 144 37.65 2.65 9.56
C THR A 144 38.90 3.24 10.23
N ALA A 145 39.14 4.54 10.07
CA ALA A 145 40.27 5.22 10.71
C ALA A 145 40.17 5.18 12.25
N GLN A 146 38.97 5.37 12.81
CA GLN A 146 38.76 5.26 14.25
C GLN A 146 38.96 3.83 14.76
N PHE A 147 38.49 2.82 14.03
CA PHE A 147 38.75 1.41 14.36
C PHE A 147 40.25 1.08 14.34
N ASP A 148 41.01 1.60 13.37
CA ASP A 148 42.47 1.42 13.29
C ASP A 148 43.24 1.99 14.49
N GLU A 149 42.71 3.02 15.15
CA GLU A 149 43.31 3.59 16.36
C GLU A 149 43.08 2.73 17.60
N ILE A 150 41.94 2.04 17.70
CA ILE A 150 41.51 1.34 18.92
C ILE A 150 41.66 -0.19 18.83
N LEU A 151 41.68 -0.76 17.62
CA LEU A 151 41.78 -2.19 17.37
C LEU A 151 43.22 -2.61 17.00
N PRO A 152 43.64 -3.84 17.35
CA PRO A 152 44.91 -4.37 16.85
C PRO A 152 44.87 -4.47 15.33
N GLY A 153 45.98 -4.16 14.63
CA GLY A 153 46.01 -4.12 13.16
C GLY A 153 45.68 -5.41 12.41
N ALA A 154 45.43 -6.52 13.12
CA ALA A 154 44.95 -7.79 12.59
C ALA A 154 43.41 -7.92 12.55
N TRP A 155 42.66 -6.89 12.94
CA TRP A 155 41.20 -6.84 12.78
C TRP A 155 40.81 -6.93 11.29
N SER A 156 39.52 -7.17 11.00
CA SER A 156 39.07 -7.53 9.65
C SER A 156 39.16 -6.43 8.58
N HIS A 157 39.26 -5.16 8.96
CA HIS A 157 39.19 -4.00 8.04
C HIS A 157 37.90 -3.97 7.19
N GLY A 158 36.81 -4.47 7.75
CA GLY A 158 35.51 -4.56 7.08
C GLY A 158 34.40 -4.99 8.02
N ASN A 159 33.24 -5.33 7.45
CA ASN A 159 32.07 -5.82 8.17
C ASN A 159 31.85 -7.30 7.82
N PRO A 160 31.75 -8.24 8.78
CA PRO A 160 31.82 -8.07 10.23
C PRO A 160 33.15 -7.49 10.73
N VAL A 161 33.07 -6.59 11.71
CA VAL A 161 34.22 -6.03 12.43
C VAL A 161 34.70 -7.06 13.46
N ASP A 162 35.76 -7.79 13.11
CA ASP A 162 36.36 -8.80 13.99
C ASP A 162 37.32 -8.12 14.96
N ILE A 163 36.89 -7.93 16.20
CA ILE A 163 37.65 -7.28 17.28
C ILE A 163 38.61 -8.24 18.01
N LEU A 164 38.77 -9.45 17.46
CA LEU A 164 39.63 -10.54 17.90
C LEU A 164 39.19 -11.22 19.20
N GLY A 165 39.59 -12.49 19.35
CA GLY A 165 39.13 -13.36 20.44
C GLY A 165 39.57 -12.98 21.85
N ASP A 166 40.62 -12.17 21.97
CA ASP A 166 41.14 -11.64 23.24
C ASP A 166 40.52 -10.30 23.64
N ALA A 167 39.44 -9.87 22.97
CA ALA A 167 38.73 -8.62 23.25
C ALA A 167 38.27 -8.53 24.72
N ASP A 168 38.72 -7.46 25.38
CA ASP A 168 38.31 -7.09 26.73
C ASP A 168 37.02 -6.22 26.71
N PRO A 169 36.38 -5.98 27.87
CA PRO A 169 35.17 -5.16 27.95
C PRO A 169 35.32 -3.74 27.36
N GLU A 170 36.50 -3.13 27.47
CA GLU A 170 36.75 -1.77 27.00
C GLU A 170 36.84 -1.73 25.46
N ARG A 171 37.46 -2.74 24.84
CA ARG A 171 37.50 -2.90 23.38
C ARG A 171 36.10 -3.03 22.81
N TYR A 172 35.23 -3.83 23.43
CA TYR A 172 33.82 -3.95 23.03
C TYR A 172 33.08 -2.61 23.08
N ALA A 173 33.20 -1.87 24.19
CA ALA A 173 32.52 -0.59 24.37
C ALA A 173 32.97 0.45 23.34
N LYS A 174 34.28 0.62 23.15
CA LYS A 174 34.82 1.58 22.17
C LYS A 174 34.45 1.19 20.73
N SER A 175 34.50 -0.10 20.38
CA SER A 175 34.07 -0.53 19.05
C SER A 175 32.58 -0.31 18.82
N LEU A 176 31.74 -0.50 19.84
CA LEU A 176 30.32 -0.19 19.75
C LEU A 176 30.07 1.31 19.55
N GLU A 177 30.82 2.16 20.25
CA GLU A 177 30.72 3.62 20.11
C GLU A 177 31.06 4.08 18.69
N VAL A 178 32.17 3.60 18.11
CA VAL A 178 32.54 3.92 16.72
C VAL A 178 31.47 3.43 15.74
N ALA A 179 30.99 2.20 15.91
CA ALA A 179 29.96 1.64 15.03
C ALA A 179 28.62 2.40 15.12
N ALA A 180 28.22 2.86 16.31
CA ALA A 180 27.01 3.63 16.51
C ALA A 180 27.06 5.01 15.85
N GLN A 181 28.24 5.63 15.83
CA GLN A 181 28.47 6.93 15.20
C GLN A 181 28.57 6.86 13.67
N ASP A 182 28.78 5.68 13.08
CA ASP A 182 28.87 5.51 11.62
C ASP A 182 27.50 5.76 10.96
N GLU A 183 27.39 6.85 10.20
CA GLU A 183 26.14 7.28 9.54
C GLU A 183 25.61 6.25 8.52
N ASN A 184 26.46 5.36 8.00
CA ASN A 184 26.05 4.32 7.07
C ASN A 184 25.29 3.16 7.73
N SER A 185 25.35 3.05 9.07
CA SER A 185 24.75 1.95 9.82
C SER A 185 23.30 2.25 10.21
N ASP A 186 22.40 1.32 9.90
CA ASP A 186 20.98 1.39 10.32
C ASP A 186 20.71 0.60 11.60
N GLY A 187 21.69 -0.18 12.07
CA GLY A 187 21.59 -1.00 13.27
C GLY A 187 22.87 -1.76 13.57
N LEU A 188 22.98 -2.26 14.79
CA LEU A 188 24.19 -2.88 15.32
C LEU A 188 23.89 -4.27 15.88
N LEU A 189 24.77 -5.23 15.61
CA LEU A 189 24.75 -6.55 16.23
C LEU A 189 26.09 -6.81 16.92
N VAL A 190 26.07 -6.94 18.24
CA VAL A 190 27.24 -7.29 19.04
C VAL A 190 27.24 -8.79 19.34
N VAL A 191 28.25 -9.49 18.86
CA VAL A 191 28.41 -10.94 19.06
C VAL A 191 29.54 -11.20 20.06
N LEU A 192 29.21 -11.96 21.11
CA LEU A 192 30.16 -12.41 22.10
C LEU A 192 30.15 -13.93 22.22
N THR A 193 31.31 -14.52 22.03
CA THR A 193 31.58 -15.93 22.35
C THR A 193 32.58 -16.01 23.50
N PRO A 194 32.33 -16.82 24.56
CA PRO A 194 33.30 -17.00 25.63
C PRO A 194 34.60 -17.61 25.12
N GLN A 195 35.70 -16.89 25.31
CA GLN A 195 37.06 -17.42 25.18
C GLN A 195 37.78 -17.31 26.54
N ALA A 196 39.01 -17.84 26.62
CA ALA A 196 39.76 -17.89 27.88
C ALA A 196 39.99 -16.51 28.53
N MET A 197 40.02 -15.43 27.73
CA MET A 197 40.28 -14.06 28.17
C MET A 197 39.02 -13.18 28.20
N THR A 198 37.89 -13.65 27.67
CA THR A 198 36.66 -12.87 27.56
C THR A 198 35.95 -12.81 28.91
N GLU A 199 35.41 -11.64 29.27
CA GLU A 199 34.64 -11.44 30.52
C GLU A 199 33.18 -11.07 30.21
N PRO A 200 32.30 -12.03 29.84
CA PRO A 200 30.97 -11.75 29.30
C PRO A 200 30.09 -10.83 30.16
N THR A 201 30.16 -11.00 31.48
CA THR A 201 29.40 -10.20 32.45
C THR A 201 29.91 -8.76 32.51
N LYS A 202 31.23 -8.56 32.59
CA LYS A 202 31.81 -7.21 32.61
C LYS A 202 31.62 -6.49 31.28
N THR A 203 31.70 -7.21 30.16
CA THR A 203 31.36 -6.66 28.85
C THR A 203 29.93 -6.14 28.84
N ALA A 204 28.95 -6.94 29.31
CA ALA A 204 27.56 -6.51 29.43
C ALA A 204 27.40 -5.24 30.32
N GLU A 205 28.11 -5.15 31.43
CA GLU A 205 28.12 -3.95 32.30
C GLU A 205 28.62 -2.70 31.57
N HIS A 206 29.62 -2.84 30.69
CA HIS A 206 30.17 -1.73 29.90
C HIS A 206 29.27 -1.35 28.72
N LEU A 207 28.45 -2.26 28.20
CA LEU A 207 27.53 -1.98 27.10
C LEU A 207 26.19 -1.36 27.57
N ARG A 208 25.84 -1.53 28.85
CA ARG A 208 24.61 -0.98 29.46
C ARG A 208 24.33 0.51 29.14
N PRO A 209 25.32 1.43 29.14
CA PRO A 209 25.07 2.84 28.83
C PRO A 209 24.51 3.07 27.41
N TYR A 210 24.86 2.22 26.44
CA TYR A 210 24.41 2.35 25.05
C TYR A 210 22.97 1.88 24.82
N ALA A 211 22.30 1.35 25.85
CA ALA A 211 20.93 0.83 25.74
C ALA A 211 19.85 1.92 25.54
N ARG A 212 20.10 3.16 25.96
CA ARG A 212 19.07 4.22 26.05
C ARG A 212 19.37 5.49 25.25
N ASP A 213 20.63 5.71 24.88
CA ASP A 213 21.09 6.89 24.12
C ASP A 213 21.54 6.45 22.72
N ASN A 214 20.63 5.87 21.93
CA ASN A 214 20.91 5.57 20.53
C ASN A 214 19.66 5.72 19.66
N ASP A 215 19.84 6.26 18.46
CA ASP A 215 18.80 6.38 17.44
C ASP A 215 18.70 5.10 16.59
N LYS A 216 19.70 4.20 16.70
CA LYS A 216 19.79 2.93 15.96
C LYS A 216 19.57 1.73 16.89
N PRO A 217 18.90 0.64 16.44
CA PRO A 217 18.75 -0.56 17.25
C PRO A 217 20.10 -1.24 17.51
N ILE A 218 20.30 -1.66 18.75
CA ILE A 218 21.45 -2.48 19.16
C ILE A 218 20.94 -3.84 19.62
N LEU A 219 21.35 -4.89 18.92
CA LEU A 219 21.07 -6.29 19.24
C LEU A 219 22.33 -6.95 19.79
N ALA A 220 22.16 -7.90 20.71
CA ALA A 220 23.26 -8.62 21.31
C ALA A 220 23.10 -10.14 21.12
N SER A 221 24.18 -10.83 20.76
CA SER A 221 24.24 -12.30 20.69
C SER A 221 25.29 -12.81 21.67
N TRP A 222 24.82 -13.32 22.82
CA TRP A 222 25.68 -13.87 23.89
C TRP A 222 25.64 -15.40 23.76
N MET A 223 26.60 -15.95 23.01
CA MET A 223 26.59 -17.37 22.63
C MET A 223 27.51 -18.17 23.55
N GLY A 224 26.98 -18.68 24.67
CA GLY A 224 27.79 -19.44 25.64
C GLY A 224 27.08 -20.20 26.77
N GLY A 225 25.74 -20.24 26.76
CA GLY A 225 24.95 -20.91 27.81
C GLY A 225 25.17 -20.30 29.21
N ASP A 226 25.33 -21.14 30.23
CA ASP A 226 25.44 -20.69 31.63
C ASP A 226 26.57 -19.67 31.88
N ALA A 227 27.64 -19.70 31.06
CA ALA A 227 28.78 -18.79 31.20
C ALA A 227 28.46 -17.34 30.83
N VAL A 228 27.42 -17.11 30.03
CA VAL A 228 27.03 -15.79 29.53
C VAL A 228 25.73 -15.27 30.14
N ALA A 229 24.93 -16.15 30.75
CA ALA A 229 23.62 -15.83 31.33
C ALA A 229 23.60 -14.61 32.28
N PRO A 230 24.59 -14.39 33.17
CA PRO A 230 24.61 -13.17 33.98
C PRO A 230 24.74 -11.89 33.14
N GLY A 231 25.52 -11.94 32.06
CA GLY A 231 25.65 -10.82 31.11
C GLY A 231 24.36 -10.59 30.32
N GLU A 232 23.69 -11.67 29.89
CA GLU A 232 22.40 -11.58 29.21
C GLU A 232 21.34 -10.86 30.06
N ASN A 233 21.25 -11.20 31.34
CA ASN A 233 20.31 -10.56 32.26
C ASN A 233 20.59 -9.05 32.40
N ILE A 234 21.87 -8.66 32.53
CA ILE A 234 22.27 -7.25 32.63
C ILE A 234 21.86 -6.48 31.38
N LEU A 235 22.10 -7.05 30.19
CA LEU A 235 21.71 -6.43 28.92
C LEU A 235 20.19 -6.29 28.82
N ASN A 236 19.43 -7.35 29.08
CA ASN A 236 17.97 -7.32 28.98
C ASN A 236 17.31 -6.35 29.96
N GLU A 237 17.80 -6.26 31.20
CA GLU A 237 17.34 -5.29 32.20
C GLU A 237 17.70 -3.85 31.82
N SER A 238 18.75 -3.65 31.02
CA SER A 238 19.14 -2.33 30.54
C SER A 238 18.35 -1.85 29.33
N GLY A 239 17.71 -2.77 28.60
CA GLY A 239 16.98 -2.51 27.36
C GLY A 239 17.67 -3.06 26.10
N LEU A 240 18.79 -3.77 26.22
CA LEU A 240 19.47 -4.42 25.10
C LEU A 240 18.97 -5.86 24.93
N PRO A 241 18.21 -6.19 23.88
CA PRO A 241 17.70 -7.54 23.66
C PRO A 241 18.84 -8.49 23.32
N THR A 242 18.83 -9.67 23.95
CA THR A 242 19.87 -10.69 23.76
C THR A 242 19.34 -11.95 23.09
N PHE A 243 20.15 -12.53 22.21
CA PHE A 243 19.86 -13.77 21.50
C PHE A 243 20.95 -14.80 21.79
N ALA A 244 20.56 -16.08 21.86
CA ALA A 244 21.53 -17.16 22.06
C ALA A 244 22.44 -17.39 20.84
N TYR A 245 21.98 -17.00 19.64
CA TYR A 245 22.68 -17.22 18.38
C TYR A 245 22.61 -15.99 17.47
N PRO A 246 23.71 -15.66 16.76
CA PRO A 246 23.81 -14.41 16.01
C PRO A 246 23.00 -14.40 14.71
N ASP A 247 22.76 -15.56 14.09
CA ASP A 247 21.87 -15.74 12.94
C ASP A 247 20.40 -15.44 13.32
N THR A 248 20.00 -15.77 14.55
CA THR A 248 18.67 -15.38 15.07
C THR A 248 18.57 -13.87 15.24
N ALA A 249 19.60 -13.22 15.79
CA ALA A 249 19.62 -11.77 15.92
C ALA A 249 19.58 -11.06 14.55
N ALA A 250 20.32 -11.56 13.56
CA ALA A 250 20.30 -11.05 12.19
C ALA A 250 18.92 -11.26 11.52
N ARG A 251 18.27 -12.41 11.72
CA ARG A 251 16.90 -12.66 11.25
C ARG A 251 15.89 -11.69 11.88
N VAL A 252 16.01 -11.42 13.17
CA VAL A 252 15.18 -10.44 13.89
C VAL A 252 15.40 -9.03 13.35
N PHE A 253 16.65 -8.63 13.10
CA PHE A 253 16.94 -7.36 12.42
C PHE A 253 16.27 -7.29 11.04
N ASN A 254 16.28 -8.40 10.28
CA ASN A 254 15.56 -8.47 9.01
C ASN A 254 14.05 -8.24 9.13
N HIS A 255 13.42 -8.76 10.18
CA HIS A 255 12.03 -8.43 10.49
C HIS A 255 11.86 -6.96 10.87
N MET A 256 12.76 -6.38 11.66
CA MET A 256 12.70 -4.98 12.07
C MET A 256 12.76 -4.02 10.88
N TRP A 257 13.74 -4.15 9.98
CA TRP A 257 13.85 -3.21 8.87
C TRP A 257 12.74 -3.37 7.85
N ARG A 258 12.30 -4.60 7.56
CA ARG A 258 11.13 -4.84 6.69
C ARG A 258 9.87 -4.24 7.29
N TYR A 259 9.70 -4.35 8.61
CA TYR A 259 8.61 -3.71 9.33
C TYR A 259 8.66 -2.19 9.20
N SER A 260 9.81 -1.56 9.50
CA SER A 260 10.01 -0.11 9.31
C SER A 260 9.73 0.34 7.88
N TYR A 261 10.27 -0.41 6.92
CA TYR A 261 10.10 -0.14 5.48
C TYR A 261 8.63 -0.15 5.09
N ASN A 262 7.89 -1.22 5.42
CA ASN A 262 6.47 -1.35 5.10
C ASN A 262 5.61 -0.30 5.81
N LEU A 263 5.94 0.02 7.08
CA LEU A 263 5.19 1.01 7.83
C LEU A 263 5.35 2.41 7.22
N ARG A 264 6.55 2.80 6.79
CA ARG A 264 6.78 4.08 6.10
C ARG A 264 5.96 4.20 4.80
N ALA A 265 5.77 3.10 4.07
CA ALA A 265 4.93 3.06 2.86
C ALA A 265 3.48 3.51 3.11
N LEU A 266 2.98 3.27 4.32
CA LEU A 266 1.62 3.63 4.69
C LEU A 266 1.47 5.13 4.93
N TYR A 267 2.55 5.89 5.03
CA TYR A 267 2.53 7.31 5.39
C TYR A 267 3.27 8.21 4.41
N GLU A 268 4.05 7.64 3.49
CA GLU A 268 4.49 8.38 2.30
C GLU A 268 3.25 8.85 1.55
N THR A 269 3.08 10.17 1.47
CA THR A 269 1.95 10.83 0.81
C THR A 269 1.75 10.22 -0.57
N PRO A 270 0.74 9.34 -0.74
CA PRO A 270 0.31 8.82 -2.02
C PRO A 270 0.24 9.96 -3.03
N SER A 271 0.79 9.80 -4.22
CA SER A 271 0.39 10.57 -5.38
C SER A 271 -0.40 9.67 -6.32
N LEU A 272 -1.68 9.94 -6.44
CA LEU A 272 -2.48 9.51 -7.59
C LEU A 272 -2.04 10.36 -8.80
N PRO A 273 -1.87 9.77 -9.99
CA PRO A 273 -1.78 10.56 -11.21
C PRO A 273 -3.00 11.49 -11.27
N GLU A 274 -2.78 12.76 -11.60
CA GLU A 274 -3.90 13.66 -11.89
C GLU A 274 -4.70 13.08 -13.06
N ASP A 275 -6.04 13.19 -13.00
CA ASP A 275 -6.89 12.89 -14.15
C ASP A 275 -6.45 13.86 -15.26
N GLU A 276 -5.78 13.34 -16.30
CA GLU A 276 -5.40 14.10 -17.49
C GLU A 276 -6.65 14.51 -18.26
N GLU A 277 -6.57 15.53 -19.12
CA GLU A 277 -7.71 15.96 -19.90
C GLU A 277 -8.24 14.81 -20.78
N GLY A 278 -9.43 14.30 -20.44
CA GLY A 278 -10.07 13.18 -21.12
C GLY A 278 -9.71 11.78 -20.59
N LEU A 279 -8.84 11.64 -19.58
CA LEU A 279 -8.47 10.36 -18.99
C LEU A 279 -8.61 10.32 -17.46
N PRO A 280 -9.18 9.25 -16.90
CA PRO A 280 -9.82 8.15 -17.59
C PRO A 280 -11.19 8.56 -18.17
N ASP A 281 -11.51 8.06 -19.37
CA ASP A 281 -12.82 8.20 -20.02
C ASP A 281 -13.79 7.17 -19.44
N ARG A 282 -14.35 7.52 -18.28
CA ARG A 282 -15.28 6.67 -17.53
C ARG A 282 -16.55 6.38 -18.32
N THR A 283 -17.02 7.34 -19.13
CA THR A 283 -18.24 7.15 -19.92
C THR A 283 -18.03 6.07 -20.99
N ALA A 284 -16.87 6.09 -21.66
CA ALA A 284 -16.51 5.05 -22.61
C ALA A 284 -16.32 3.69 -21.92
N ALA A 285 -15.61 3.65 -20.78
CA ALA A 285 -15.40 2.43 -20.01
C ALA A 285 -16.72 1.78 -19.57
N ASP A 286 -17.62 2.55 -18.95
CA ASP A 286 -18.93 2.10 -18.50
C ASP A 286 -19.75 1.57 -19.69
N SER A 287 -19.72 2.27 -20.84
CA SER A 287 -20.43 1.84 -22.04
C SER A 287 -19.93 0.50 -22.58
N ILE A 288 -18.62 0.24 -22.56
CA ILE A 288 -18.01 -1.02 -23.01
C ILE A 288 -18.40 -2.18 -22.08
N VAL A 289 -18.31 -1.94 -20.77
CA VAL A 289 -18.65 -2.94 -19.75
C VAL A 289 -20.15 -3.26 -19.80
N GLU A 290 -21.01 -2.24 -19.87
CA GLU A 290 -22.46 -2.43 -19.96
C GLU A 290 -22.88 -3.09 -21.28
N ALA A 291 -22.30 -2.74 -22.43
CA ALA A 291 -22.60 -3.42 -23.70
C ALA A 291 -22.25 -4.93 -23.65
N THR A 292 -21.14 -5.27 -22.99
CA THR A 292 -20.77 -6.68 -22.77
C THR A 292 -21.75 -7.34 -21.80
N HIS A 293 -22.12 -6.65 -20.72
CA HIS A 293 -23.04 -7.13 -19.70
C HIS A 293 -24.46 -7.38 -20.23
N GLU A 294 -25.04 -6.42 -20.97
CA GLU A 294 -26.36 -6.50 -21.58
C GLU A 294 -26.46 -7.60 -22.65
N SER A 295 -25.34 -7.93 -23.30
CA SER A 295 -25.29 -9.06 -24.25
C SER A 295 -25.36 -10.44 -23.58
N GLY A 296 -25.32 -10.50 -22.24
CA GLY A 296 -25.32 -11.74 -21.46
C GLY A 296 -24.00 -12.49 -21.49
N ARG A 297 -22.94 -11.92 -22.09
CA ARG A 297 -21.60 -12.49 -22.15
C ARG A 297 -20.82 -12.16 -20.88
N VAL A 298 -19.99 -13.11 -20.46
CA VAL A 298 -18.99 -12.88 -19.38
C VAL A 298 -17.63 -12.55 -19.94
N LEU A 299 -17.29 -12.98 -21.16
CA LEU A 299 -16.00 -12.70 -21.77
C LEU A 299 -16.12 -11.51 -22.73
N MET A 300 -15.28 -10.51 -22.51
CA MET A 300 -15.15 -9.35 -23.39
C MET A 300 -14.27 -9.71 -24.61
N THR A 301 -14.53 -9.10 -25.77
CA THR A 301 -13.65 -9.30 -26.93
C THR A 301 -12.27 -8.70 -26.67
N GLU A 302 -11.22 -9.14 -27.39
CA GLU A 302 -9.88 -8.52 -27.26
C GLU A 302 -9.92 -7.02 -27.62
N HIS A 303 -10.73 -6.66 -28.62
CA HIS A 303 -10.89 -5.28 -29.05
C HIS A 303 -11.50 -4.42 -27.93
N ASP A 304 -12.61 -4.87 -27.35
CA ASP A 304 -13.27 -4.18 -26.24
C ASP A 304 -12.39 -4.14 -24.99
N SER A 305 -11.65 -5.23 -24.70
CA SER A 305 -10.71 -5.32 -23.58
C SER A 305 -9.60 -4.26 -23.72
N LYS A 306 -9.05 -4.09 -24.92
CA LYS A 306 -8.04 -3.06 -25.21
C LYS A 306 -8.61 -1.64 -25.19
N ASN A 307 -9.82 -1.44 -25.69
CA ASN A 307 -10.49 -0.14 -25.61
C ASN A 307 -10.78 0.26 -24.16
N LEU A 308 -11.15 -0.70 -23.31
CA LEU A 308 -11.33 -0.47 -21.87
C LEU A 308 -10.02 -0.07 -21.18
N LEU A 309 -8.91 -0.75 -21.48
CA LEU A 309 -7.58 -0.36 -21.00
C LEU A 309 -7.20 1.05 -21.48
N ALA A 310 -7.43 1.36 -22.77
CA ALA A 310 -7.15 2.66 -23.36
C ALA A 310 -7.99 3.79 -22.73
N ALA A 311 -9.25 3.50 -22.36
CA ALA A 311 -10.11 4.45 -21.64
C ALA A 311 -9.52 4.85 -20.27
N TYR A 312 -8.70 3.99 -19.65
CA TYR A 312 -7.95 4.31 -18.44
C TYR A 312 -6.53 4.83 -18.70
N GLY A 313 -6.17 5.13 -19.95
CA GLY A 313 -4.86 5.63 -20.32
C GLY A 313 -3.75 4.58 -20.25
N ILE A 314 -4.10 3.30 -20.39
CA ILE A 314 -3.14 2.19 -20.52
C ILE A 314 -2.91 1.95 -22.03
N PRO A 315 -1.69 2.19 -22.55
CA PRO A 315 -1.41 2.06 -23.98
C PRO A 315 -1.60 0.63 -24.47
N THR A 316 -2.33 0.47 -25.57
CA THR A 316 -2.56 -0.81 -26.24
C THR A 316 -2.19 -0.72 -27.71
N VAL A 317 -1.87 -1.85 -28.34
CA VAL A 317 -1.61 -1.87 -29.79
C VAL A 317 -2.90 -1.60 -30.58
N GLU A 318 -2.83 -0.73 -31.59
CA GLU A 318 -3.97 -0.45 -32.48
C GLU A 318 -4.47 -1.78 -33.08
N SER A 319 -5.74 -2.09 -32.85
CA SER A 319 -6.34 -3.38 -33.18
C SER A 319 -7.70 -3.21 -33.89
N PRO A 320 -7.75 -2.59 -35.08
CA PRO A 320 -8.99 -2.47 -35.86
C PRO A 320 -9.60 -3.84 -36.15
N VAL A 321 -10.93 -3.91 -36.01
CA VAL A 321 -11.73 -5.08 -36.42
C VAL A 321 -12.01 -4.98 -37.92
N ALA A 322 -11.86 -6.09 -38.62
CA ALA A 322 -12.19 -6.26 -40.02
C ALA A 322 -13.10 -7.48 -40.16
N GLU A 323 -14.32 -7.26 -40.65
CA GLU A 323 -15.31 -8.31 -40.89
C GLU A 323 -15.11 -8.97 -42.27
N THR A 324 -14.35 -8.30 -43.15
CA THR A 324 -14.06 -8.78 -44.50
C THR A 324 -12.57 -8.80 -44.81
N VAL A 325 -12.19 -9.62 -45.81
CA VAL A 325 -10.81 -9.67 -46.34
C VAL A 325 -10.35 -8.29 -46.83
N ASP A 326 -11.21 -7.56 -47.54
CA ASP A 326 -10.89 -6.23 -48.08
C ASP A 326 -10.61 -5.22 -46.97
N GLU A 327 -11.39 -5.26 -45.88
CA GLU A 327 -11.16 -4.44 -44.69
C GLU A 327 -9.85 -4.81 -43.98
N ALA A 328 -9.53 -6.11 -43.88
CA ALA A 328 -8.30 -6.58 -43.23
C ALA A 328 -7.05 -6.12 -44.01
N VAL A 329 -7.08 -6.23 -45.33
CA VAL A 329 -5.99 -5.73 -46.20
C VAL A 329 -5.90 -4.21 -46.13
N ALA A 330 -7.03 -3.49 -46.12
CA ALA A 330 -7.03 -2.03 -45.98
C ALA A 330 -6.43 -1.58 -44.64
N ALA A 331 -6.78 -2.26 -43.54
CA ALA A 331 -6.21 -2.02 -42.22
C ALA A 331 -4.70 -2.31 -42.20
N ALA A 332 -4.26 -3.43 -42.77
CA ALA A 332 -2.85 -3.81 -42.85
C ALA A 332 -2.02 -2.77 -43.63
N ARG A 333 -2.54 -2.26 -44.76
CA ARG A 333 -1.90 -1.20 -45.54
C ARG A 333 -1.80 0.12 -44.77
N LYS A 334 -2.80 0.45 -43.95
CA LYS A 334 -2.81 1.66 -43.11
C LYS A 334 -1.78 1.56 -41.99
N ILE A 335 -1.70 0.40 -41.32
CA ILE A 335 -0.77 0.14 -40.22
C ILE A 335 0.67 0.04 -40.74
N GLY A 336 0.86 -0.59 -41.90
CA GLY A 336 2.16 -0.93 -42.46
C GLY A 336 2.63 -2.32 -42.03
N TYR A 337 3.37 -2.98 -42.93
CA TYR A 337 3.88 -4.34 -42.73
C TYR A 337 5.21 -4.37 -41.95
N PRO A 338 5.49 -5.43 -41.17
CA PRO A 338 4.68 -6.62 -40.97
C PRO A 338 3.53 -6.47 -39.95
N VAL A 339 2.45 -7.21 -40.16
CA VAL A 339 1.25 -7.23 -39.29
C VAL A 339 0.98 -8.62 -38.72
N ALA A 340 0.20 -8.65 -37.65
CA ALA A 340 -0.43 -9.84 -37.10
C ALA A 340 -1.95 -9.78 -37.37
N VAL A 341 -2.53 -10.92 -37.71
CA VAL A 341 -3.97 -11.09 -37.88
C VAL A 341 -4.46 -12.11 -36.85
N LYS A 342 -5.42 -11.71 -36.01
CA LYS A 342 -5.97 -12.54 -34.95
C LYS A 342 -7.49 -12.64 -35.07
N LEU A 343 -8.07 -13.79 -34.76
CA LEU A 343 -9.51 -14.02 -34.72
C LEU A 343 -10.21 -12.99 -33.81
N HIS A 344 -11.23 -12.33 -34.36
CA HIS A 344 -12.21 -11.58 -33.59
C HIS A 344 -13.43 -12.48 -33.37
N SER A 345 -13.74 -12.77 -32.12
CA SER A 345 -14.82 -13.66 -31.75
C SER A 345 -15.44 -13.27 -30.42
N THR A 346 -16.75 -13.37 -30.35
CA THR A 346 -17.57 -13.18 -29.15
C THR A 346 -17.79 -14.47 -28.36
N SER A 347 -17.40 -15.64 -28.91
CA SER A 347 -17.65 -16.97 -28.33
C SER A 347 -16.40 -17.83 -28.14
N ILE A 348 -15.34 -17.60 -28.91
CA ILE A 348 -14.10 -18.40 -28.86
C ILE A 348 -13.06 -17.72 -27.96
N THR A 349 -12.61 -18.43 -26.92
CA THR A 349 -11.73 -17.89 -25.89
C THR A 349 -10.24 -18.15 -26.17
N HIS A 350 -9.88 -19.36 -26.63
CA HIS A 350 -8.49 -19.77 -26.91
C HIS A 350 -8.19 -19.70 -28.40
N LYS A 351 -7.92 -18.49 -28.90
CA LYS A 351 -7.68 -18.20 -30.33
C LYS A 351 -6.52 -19.01 -30.92
N SER A 352 -5.42 -19.16 -30.19
CA SER A 352 -4.26 -19.93 -30.66
C SER A 352 -4.55 -21.41 -30.88
N ASP A 353 -5.38 -22.01 -30.01
CA ASP A 353 -5.71 -23.45 -30.05
C ASP A 353 -6.54 -23.82 -31.28
N VAL A 354 -7.27 -22.85 -31.83
CA VAL A 354 -8.07 -22.99 -33.06
C VAL A 354 -7.34 -22.47 -34.30
N GLY A 355 -6.04 -22.16 -34.21
CA GLY A 355 -5.28 -21.59 -35.32
C GLY A 355 -5.70 -20.17 -35.70
N GLY A 356 -6.36 -19.46 -34.80
CA GLY A 356 -6.89 -18.10 -34.96
C GLY A 356 -5.85 -16.99 -34.83
N VAL A 357 -4.54 -17.29 -34.91
CA VAL A 357 -3.46 -16.30 -34.79
C VAL A 357 -2.44 -16.53 -35.90
N GLN A 358 -2.24 -15.53 -36.75
CA GLN A 358 -1.29 -15.53 -37.86
C GLN A 358 -0.36 -14.31 -37.70
N LEU A 359 0.95 -14.56 -37.57
CA LEU A 359 1.94 -13.52 -37.20
C LEU A 359 2.93 -13.24 -38.34
N GLY A 360 3.51 -12.04 -38.36
CA GLY A 360 4.61 -11.69 -39.27
C GLY A 360 4.21 -11.59 -40.75
N LEU A 361 2.93 -11.30 -41.03
CA LEU A 361 2.42 -11.18 -42.39
C LEU A 361 3.00 -9.93 -43.04
N SER A 362 3.59 -10.08 -44.23
CA SER A 362 4.42 -9.05 -44.87
C SER A 362 3.89 -8.57 -46.22
N SER A 363 2.71 -9.03 -46.64
CA SER A 363 2.06 -8.60 -47.89
C SER A 363 0.54 -8.73 -47.80
N ASP A 364 -0.16 -8.09 -48.75
CA ASP A 364 -1.62 -8.16 -48.88
C ASP A 364 -2.07 -9.62 -49.06
N GLU A 365 -1.39 -10.38 -49.93
CA GLU A 365 -1.73 -11.78 -50.21
C GLU A 365 -1.61 -12.66 -48.95
N ALA A 366 -0.60 -12.40 -48.11
CA ALA A 366 -0.41 -13.13 -46.86
C ALA A 366 -1.55 -12.81 -45.85
N VAL A 367 -2.07 -11.59 -45.85
CA VAL A 367 -3.23 -11.20 -45.03
C VAL A 367 -4.51 -11.84 -45.55
N GLU A 368 -4.72 -11.89 -46.86
CA GLU A 368 -5.88 -12.58 -47.45
C GLU A 368 -5.89 -14.08 -47.13
N GLU A 369 -4.73 -14.74 -47.26
CA GLU A 369 -4.56 -16.16 -46.93
C GLU A 369 -4.78 -16.41 -45.44
N ALA A 370 -4.23 -15.55 -44.57
CA ALA A 370 -4.43 -15.64 -43.14
C ALA A 370 -5.90 -15.50 -42.74
N PHE A 371 -6.62 -14.51 -43.29
CA PHE A 371 -8.05 -14.32 -43.02
C PHE A 371 -8.85 -15.57 -43.37
N ARG A 372 -8.69 -16.09 -44.60
CA ARG A 372 -9.40 -17.29 -45.05
C ARG A 372 -9.03 -18.53 -44.22
N THR A 373 -7.76 -18.66 -43.86
CA THR A 373 -7.30 -19.78 -43.01
C THR A 373 -7.97 -19.74 -41.64
N ILE A 374 -8.11 -18.55 -41.03
CA ILE A 374 -8.78 -18.40 -39.74
C ILE A 374 -10.28 -18.72 -39.90
N ASP A 375 -10.94 -18.17 -40.90
CA ASP A 375 -12.36 -18.42 -41.19
C ASP A 375 -12.64 -19.92 -41.42
N ASP A 376 -11.86 -20.58 -42.28
CA ASP A 376 -11.99 -22.00 -42.59
C ASP A 376 -11.75 -22.92 -41.37
N ASN A 377 -10.90 -22.49 -40.42
CA ASN A 377 -10.65 -23.24 -39.18
C ASN A 377 -11.82 -23.17 -38.19
N ILE A 378 -12.69 -22.17 -38.30
CA ILE A 378 -13.85 -22.00 -37.40
C ILE A 378 -15.09 -22.64 -38.02
N VAL A 379 -15.40 -23.87 -37.59
CA VAL A 379 -16.57 -24.61 -38.07
C VAL A 379 -17.82 -24.25 -37.24
N GLY A 380 -18.68 -23.37 -37.75
CA GLY A 380 -19.97 -23.03 -37.15
C GLY A 380 -20.09 -21.55 -36.74
N GLU A 381 -20.74 -21.29 -35.61
CA GLU A 381 -20.80 -19.94 -35.03
C GLU A 381 -19.48 -19.60 -34.32
N GLY A 382 -19.04 -18.34 -34.42
CA GLY A 382 -17.89 -17.82 -33.67
C GLY A 382 -16.80 -17.14 -34.49
N PHE A 383 -16.96 -17.01 -35.80
CA PHE A 383 -16.14 -16.11 -36.60
C PHE A 383 -16.87 -14.77 -36.79
N ASP A 384 -16.43 -13.74 -36.06
CA ASP A 384 -16.99 -12.38 -36.14
C ASP A 384 -16.04 -11.44 -36.91
N GLY A 385 -15.03 -12.00 -37.60
CA GLY A 385 -13.98 -11.28 -38.32
C GLY A 385 -12.59 -11.50 -37.72
N VAL A 386 -11.68 -10.57 -38.01
CA VAL A 386 -10.31 -10.56 -37.49
C VAL A 386 -9.93 -9.18 -36.96
N THR A 387 -8.96 -9.13 -36.05
CA THR A 387 -8.23 -7.91 -35.73
C THR A 387 -6.90 -7.90 -36.46
N VAL A 388 -6.53 -6.75 -37.02
CA VAL A 388 -5.24 -6.53 -37.69
C VAL A 388 -4.39 -5.64 -36.80
N GLN A 389 -3.19 -6.08 -36.43
CA GLN A 389 -2.34 -5.42 -35.44
C GLN A 389 -0.91 -5.23 -35.98
N PRO A 390 -0.19 -4.15 -35.62
CA PRO A 390 1.22 -4.01 -35.96
C PRO A 390 2.04 -5.13 -35.29
N MET A 391 3.03 -5.66 -36.01
CA MET A 391 3.97 -6.62 -35.42
C MET A 391 5.06 -5.86 -34.66
N ILE A 392 4.90 -5.73 -33.35
CA ILE A 392 5.85 -5.04 -32.47
C ILE A 392 7.11 -5.89 -32.25
N ASP A 393 8.28 -5.30 -32.49
CA ASP A 393 9.58 -5.90 -32.16
C ASP A 393 9.74 -6.01 -30.64
N ARG A 394 10.10 -7.22 -30.19
CA ARG A 394 10.28 -7.57 -28.77
C ARG A 394 11.75 -7.76 -28.39
N SER A 395 12.69 -7.63 -29.34
CA SER A 395 14.08 -8.02 -29.16
C SER A 395 14.84 -7.19 -28.11
N ASP A 396 14.38 -5.97 -27.84
CA ASP A 396 14.93 -5.03 -26.87
C ASP A 396 14.01 -4.77 -25.65
N GLY A 397 12.91 -5.50 -25.53
CA GLY A 397 11.91 -5.33 -24.47
C GLY A 397 11.85 -6.47 -23.46
N TYR A 398 11.25 -6.17 -22.32
CA TYR A 398 10.85 -7.14 -21.30
C TYR A 398 9.37 -7.44 -21.44
N GLU A 399 9.00 -8.71 -21.38
CA GLU A 399 7.60 -9.12 -21.29
C GLU A 399 7.21 -9.12 -19.81
N LEU A 400 6.18 -8.33 -19.49
CA LEU A 400 5.58 -8.21 -18.16
C LEU A 400 4.15 -8.72 -18.20
N ILE A 401 3.60 -9.01 -17.03
CA ILE A 401 2.18 -9.28 -16.82
C ILE A 401 1.62 -8.30 -15.80
N ILE A 402 0.47 -7.70 -16.10
CA ILE A 402 -0.37 -7.04 -15.11
C ILE A 402 -1.76 -7.67 -15.14
N GLY A 403 -2.33 -7.93 -13.98
CA GLY A 403 -3.60 -8.62 -13.90
C GLY A 403 -4.36 -8.33 -12.62
N SER A 404 -5.63 -8.71 -12.59
CA SER A 404 -6.47 -8.73 -11.40
C SER A 404 -7.33 -9.97 -11.37
N SER A 405 -7.50 -10.54 -10.19
CA SER A 405 -8.36 -11.70 -9.93
C SER A 405 -9.07 -11.54 -8.59
N MET A 406 -10.15 -12.30 -8.38
CA MET A 406 -10.90 -12.27 -7.13
C MET A 406 -10.35 -13.25 -6.10
N ASP A 407 -10.04 -12.75 -4.92
CA ASP A 407 -9.84 -13.52 -3.71
C ASP A 407 -11.13 -13.55 -2.88
N GLU A 408 -11.43 -14.69 -2.27
CA GLU A 408 -12.68 -14.92 -1.53
C GLU A 408 -12.80 -14.06 -0.26
N GLN A 409 -11.68 -13.63 0.33
CA GLN A 409 -11.64 -12.82 1.55
C GLN A 409 -11.38 -11.34 1.27
N PHE A 410 -10.55 -11.04 0.26
CA PHE A 410 -10.07 -9.68 0.01
C PHE A 410 -10.72 -8.99 -1.21
N GLY A 411 -11.52 -9.70 -1.99
CA GLY A 411 -12.10 -9.18 -3.23
C GLY A 411 -11.03 -9.06 -4.33
N PRO A 412 -11.03 -8.00 -5.16
CA PRO A 412 -10.04 -7.86 -6.23
C PRO A 412 -8.61 -7.76 -5.69
N VAL A 413 -7.70 -8.51 -6.32
CA VAL A 413 -6.26 -8.53 -6.04
C VAL A 413 -5.50 -8.32 -7.33
N LEU A 414 -4.57 -7.36 -7.31
CA LEU A 414 -3.69 -7.05 -8.43
C LEU A 414 -2.47 -7.97 -8.46
N LEU A 415 -1.97 -8.22 -9.66
CA LEU A 415 -0.77 -9.01 -9.95
C LEU A 415 0.14 -8.20 -10.88
N PHE A 416 1.45 -8.24 -10.60
CA PHE A 416 2.53 -7.71 -11.43
C PHE A 416 3.66 -8.74 -11.44
N GLY A 417 4.35 -8.93 -12.57
CA GLY A 417 5.50 -9.81 -12.63
C GLY A 417 6.08 -9.98 -14.03
N SER A 418 6.97 -10.95 -14.17
CA SER A 418 7.47 -11.38 -15.47
C SER A 418 6.35 -12.03 -16.29
N GLY A 419 6.20 -11.59 -17.54
CA GLY A 419 5.14 -12.02 -18.46
C GLY A 419 5.58 -13.10 -19.44
N GLY A 420 4.77 -13.29 -20.48
CA GLY A 420 5.03 -14.24 -21.57
C GLY A 420 4.51 -15.64 -21.28
N GLN A 421 5.10 -16.65 -21.92
CA GLN A 421 4.62 -18.04 -21.85
C GLN A 421 5.07 -18.80 -20.61
N LEU A 422 6.09 -18.30 -19.89
CA LEU A 422 6.74 -19.01 -18.79
C LEU A 422 6.37 -18.45 -17.40
N VAL A 423 5.32 -17.65 -17.30
CA VAL A 423 4.82 -17.03 -16.05
C VAL A 423 4.66 -18.07 -14.93
N GLU A 424 4.00 -19.21 -15.22
CA GLU A 424 3.76 -20.28 -14.24
C GLU A 424 5.04 -21.00 -13.79
N VAL A 425 6.09 -20.96 -14.61
CA VAL A 425 7.37 -21.63 -14.36
C VAL A 425 8.28 -20.76 -13.50
N TYR A 426 8.42 -19.48 -13.84
CA TYR A 426 9.29 -18.56 -13.10
C TYR A 426 8.72 -18.17 -11.75
N LYS A 427 7.38 -18.08 -11.62
CA LYS A 427 6.69 -17.66 -10.39
C LYS A 427 7.18 -16.31 -9.83
N ASP A 428 7.81 -15.50 -10.67
CA ASP A 428 8.25 -14.15 -10.37
C ASP A 428 7.05 -13.20 -10.48
N ARG A 429 6.34 -13.04 -9.36
CA ARG A 429 5.11 -12.25 -9.26
C ARG A 429 4.98 -11.61 -7.89
N ALA A 430 4.41 -10.41 -7.87
CA ALA A 430 3.97 -9.71 -6.68
C ALA A 430 2.45 -9.54 -6.70
N LEU A 431 1.85 -9.54 -5.52
CA LEU A 431 0.41 -9.30 -5.32
C LEU A 431 0.20 -8.01 -4.53
N GLY A 432 -0.87 -7.30 -4.85
CA GLY A 432 -1.24 -6.03 -4.21
C GLY A 432 -2.74 -5.88 -4.06
N LEU A 433 -3.18 -5.19 -3.01
CA LEU A 433 -4.59 -4.85 -2.82
C LEU A 433 -4.86 -3.45 -3.41
N PRO A 434 -5.85 -3.30 -4.30
CA PRO A 434 -6.26 -2.01 -4.80
C PRO A 434 -7.02 -1.21 -3.70
N PRO A 435 -7.04 0.13 -3.75
CA PRO A 435 -6.36 0.98 -4.73
C PRO A 435 -4.84 1.08 -4.48
N LEU A 436 -4.06 1.21 -5.55
CA LEU A 436 -2.63 1.54 -5.51
C LEU A 436 -2.39 3.05 -5.64
N ASN A 437 -1.23 3.47 -5.16
CA ASN A 437 -0.60 4.75 -5.45
C ASN A 437 0.80 4.48 -6.03
N ARG A 438 1.55 5.52 -6.41
CA ARG A 438 2.90 5.35 -6.98
C ARG A 438 3.86 4.58 -6.06
N THR A 439 3.96 4.92 -4.79
CA THR A 439 4.79 4.20 -3.79
C THR A 439 4.47 2.71 -3.73
N LEU A 440 3.19 2.34 -3.70
CA LEU A 440 2.75 0.95 -3.62
C LEU A 440 2.98 0.20 -4.93
N ALA A 441 2.78 0.87 -6.06
CA ALA A 441 3.11 0.33 -7.38
C ALA A 441 4.62 0.04 -7.48
N ARG A 442 5.47 1.00 -7.10
CA ARG A 442 6.93 0.82 -7.02
C ARG A 442 7.31 -0.39 -6.19
N ARG A 443 6.81 -0.45 -4.95
CA ARG A 443 7.11 -1.54 -4.01
C ARG A 443 6.57 -2.88 -4.47
N MET A 444 5.46 -2.89 -5.20
CA MET A 444 4.94 -4.10 -5.84
C MET A 444 5.91 -4.59 -6.92
N MET A 445 6.52 -3.69 -7.70
CA MET A 445 7.56 -4.06 -8.66
C MET A 445 8.84 -4.53 -7.98
N GLU A 446 9.35 -3.83 -6.96
CA GLU A 446 10.55 -4.21 -6.19
C GLU A 446 10.51 -5.62 -5.58
N GLN A 447 9.32 -6.20 -5.44
CA GLN A 447 9.13 -7.57 -4.95
C GLN A 447 9.37 -8.66 -6.02
N THR A 448 9.71 -8.26 -7.24
CA THR A 448 9.92 -9.16 -8.39
C THR A 448 11.38 -9.18 -8.82
N ASP A 449 11.87 -10.34 -9.25
CA ASP A 449 13.23 -10.50 -9.77
C ASP A 449 13.40 -9.70 -11.08
N ILE A 450 12.33 -9.54 -11.88
CA ILE A 450 12.37 -8.75 -13.12
C ILE A 450 12.66 -7.26 -12.87
N TYR A 451 12.39 -6.74 -11.66
CA TYR A 451 12.61 -5.33 -11.35
C TYR A 451 14.07 -4.90 -11.51
N GLU A 452 15.02 -5.73 -11.07
CA GLU A 452 16.46 -5.45 -11.28
C GLU A 452 16.79 -5.30 -12.78
N ALA A 453 16.12 -6.08 -13.64
CA ALA A 453 16.32 -5.98 -15.09
C ALA A 453 15.72 -4.70 -15.68
N LEU A 454 14.62 -4.20 -15.09
CA LEU A 454 13.96 -2.94 -15.47
C LEU A 454 14.81 -1.72 -15.10
N GLU A 455 15.61 -1.79 -14.03
CA GLU A 455 16.57 -0.75 -13.63
C GLU A 455 17.81 -0.67 -14.56
N GLY A 456 17.98 -1.65 -15.44
CA GLY A 456 19.04 -1.70 -16.44
C GLY A 456 20.21 -2.56 -16.00
N VAL A 457 20.36 -3.72 -16.64
CA VAL A 457 21.45 -4.68 -16.38
C VAL A 457 22.38 -4.83 -17.58
N ARG A 458 23.67 -5.03 -17.29
CA ARG A 458 24.70 -5.41 -18.30
C ARG A 458 24.77 -4.48 -19.52
N GLY A 459 24.61 -3.17 -19.29
CA GLY A 459 24.70 -2.14 -20.34
C GLY A 459 23.39 -1.89 -21.10
N ARG A 460 22.28 -2.53 -20.72
CA ARG A 460 20.94 -2.13 -21.16
C ARG A 460 20.50 -0.86 -20.43
N GLN A 461 19.75 -0.01 -21.14
CA GLN A 461 19.12 1.16 -20.54
C GLN A 461 17.92 0.73 -19.67
N PRO A 462 17.61 1.49 -18.60
CA PRO A 462 16.40 1.26 -17.83
C PRO A 462 15.14 1.51 -18.65
N VAL A 463 14.05 0.86 -18.24
CA VAL A 463 12.69 1.19 -18.68
C VAL A 463 12.24 2.48 -17.99
N ASP A 464 11.28 3.20 -18.58
CA ASP A 464 10.59 4.29 -17.88
C ASP A 464 9.76 3.74 -16.71
N LEU A 465 10.41 3.73 -15.56
CA LEU A 465 9.90 3.21 -14.31
C LEU A 465 8.74 4.03 -13.74
N ASP A 466 8.66 5.34 -14.04
CA ASP A 466 7.59 6.23 -13.57
C ASP A 466 6.33 6.10 -14.43
N ALA A 467 6.51 5.88 -15.74
CA ALA A 467 5.42 5.52 -16.64
C ALA A 467 4.79 4.17 -16.24
N LEU A 468 5.62 3.19 -15.85
CA LEU A 468 5.14 1.89 -15.39
C LEU A 468 4.38 1.98 -14.04
N GLU A 469 4.87 2.77 -13.08
CA GLU A 469 4.12 3.08 -11.85
C GLU A 469 2.76 3.70 -12.17
N THR A 470 2.74 4.72 -13.02
CA THR A 470 1.52 5.44 -13.41
C THR A 470 0.52 4.49 -14.07
N MET A 471 1.00 3.58 -14.92
CA MET A 471 0.19 2.54 -15.55
C MET A 471 -0.40 1.58 -14.51
N LEU A 472 0.38 1.13 -13.53
CA LEU A 472 -0.12 0.26 -12.45
C LEU A 472 -1.18 0.95 -11.58
N VAL A 473 -1.03 2.25 -11.33
CA VAL A 473 -2.06 3.04 -10.62
C VAL A 473 -3.34 3.16 -11.46
N ARG A 474 -3.22 3.47 -12.75
CA ARG A 474 -4.37 3.52 -13.69
C ARG A 474 -5.07 2.16 -13.80
N PHE A 475 -4.31 1.07 -13.87
CA PHE A 475 -4.84 -0.29 -13.86
C PHE A 475 -5.56 -0.61 -12.55
N SER A 476 -4.98 -0.23 -11.41
CA SER A 476 -5.66 -0.34 -10.12
C SER A 476 -6.95 0.47 -10.06
N GLN A 477 -6.98 1.66 -10.68
CA GLN A 477 -8.16 2.50 -10.74
C GLN A 477 -9.26 1.86 -11.61
N LEU A 478 -8.91 1.29 -12.76
CA LEU A 478 -9.82 0.53 -13.61
C LEU A 478 -10.49 -0.60 -12.83
N VAL A 479 -9.71 -1.41 -12.12
CA VAL A 479 -10.23 -2.55 -11.34
C VAL A 479 -11.20 -2.11 -10.25
N VAL A 480 -10.94 -0.96 -9.61
CA VAL A 480 -11.77 -0.40 -8.54
C VAL A 480 -13.05 0.23 -9.08
N GLU A 481 -12.96 1.00 -10.15
CA GLU A 481 -14.08 1.75 -10.72
C GLU A 481 -15.01 0.84 -11.54
N GLN A 482 -14.54 -0.34 -11.98
CA GLN A 482 -15.32 -1.30 -12.77
C GLN A 482 -15.59 -2.62 -11.99
N PRO A 483 -16.44 -2.61 -10.95
CA PRO A 483 -16.66 -3.76 -10.05
C PRO A 483 -17.30 -4.98 -10.74
N ARG A 484 -17.86 -4.80 -11.94
CA ARG A 484 -18.37 -5.91 -12.77
C ARG A 484 -17.25 -6.80 -13.33
N ILE A 485 -16.00 -6.33 -13.35
CA ILE A 485 -14.84 -7.10 -13.80
C ILE A 485 -14.47 -8.12 -12.72
N LYS A 486 -14.54 -9.39 -13.08
CA LYS A 486 -14.12 -10.52 -12.25
C LYS A 486 -12.62 -10.81 -12.38
N GLU A 487 -12.10 -10.72 -13.60
CA GLU A 487 -10.71 -11.04 -13.92
C GLU A 487 -10.26 -10.15 -15.07
N ILE A 488 -9.04 -9.64 -15.00
CA ILE A 488 -8.39 -8.94 -16.11
C ILE A 488 -6.94 -9.40 -16.19
N ASP A 489 -6.48 -9.72 -17.40
CA ASP A 489 -5.11 -10.18 -17.66
C ASP A 489 -4.57 -9.40 -18.87
N VAL A 490 -3.42 -8.76 -18.68
CA VAL A 490 -2.65 -8.09 -19.74
C VAL A 490 -1.31 -8.82 -19.84
N ASN A 491 -1.27 -9.79 -20.77
CA ASN A 491 -0.10 -10.61 -20.99
C ASN A 491 0.10 -10.95 -22.48
N PRO A 492 1.17 -10.48 -23.14
CA PRO A 492 2.25 -9.69 -22.57
C PRO A 492 1.96 -8.18 -22.56
N LEU A 493 2.36 -7.52 -21.47
CA LEU A 493 2.66 -6.10 -21.43
C LEU A 493 4.14 -5.92 -21.81
N LEU A 494 4.41 -5.33 -22.97
CA LEU A 494 5.80 -5.12 -23.42
C LEU A 494 6.33 -3.82 -22.81
N ALA A 495 7.50 -3.86 -22.19
CA ALA A 495 8.21 -2.69 -21.67
C ALA A 495 9.61 -2.57 -22.29
N ARG A 496 9.90 -1.43 -22.92
CA ARG A 496 11.20 -1.15 -23.57
C ARG A 496 11.87 0.09 -22.97
N PRO A 497 13.15 0.33 -23.22
CA PRO A 497 13.77 1.63 -22.94
C PRO A 497 13.21 2.72 -23.88
N GLY A 498 13.12 3.97 -23.40
CA GLY A 498 12.68 5.15 -24.17
C GLY A 498 11.24 5.60 -23.90
N GLU A 499 10.83 6.70 -24.54
CA GLU A 499 9.45 7.25 -24.45
C GLU A 499 8.45 6.36 -25.22
N ASP A 500 7.19 6.28 -24.76
CA ASP A 500 6.09 5.48 -25.34
C ASP A 500 6.44 4.00 -25.57
N SER A 501 7.23 3.46 -24.64
CA SER A 501 7.89 2.16 -24.77
C SER A 501 7.15 1.02 -24.07
N ILE A 502 6.08 1.35 -23.31
CA ILE A 502 5.25 0.39 -22.59
C ILE A 502 3.91 0.24 -23.29
N VAL A 503 3.59 -0.98 -23.74
CA VAL A 503 2.37 -1.24 -24.52
C VAL A 503 1.80 -2.63 -24.24
N ALA A 504 0.49 -2.69 -24.02
CA ALA A 504 -0.26 -3.93 -23.90
C ALA A 504 -0.46 -4.57 -25.29
N LEU A 505 0.16 -5.73 -25.51
CA LEU A 505 0.06 -6.47 -26.77
C LEU A 505 -1.19 -7.34 -26.82
N ASP A 506 -1.63 -7.82 -25.66
CA ASP A 506 -2.83 -8.63 -25.48
C ASP A 506 -3.55 -8.24 -24.19
N ALA A 507 -4.87 -8.46 -24.16
CA ALA A 507 -5.72 -8.16 -23.03
C ALA A 507 -6.93 -9.08 -23.02
N ARG A 508 -7.27 -9.57 -21.83
CA ARG A 508 -8.43 -10.43 -21.59
C ARG A 508 -9.19 -9.92 -20.38
N VAL A 509 -10.46 -9.59 -20.55
CA VAL A 509 -11.35 -9.15 -19.47
C VAL A 509 -12.52 -10.12 -19.34
N VAL A 510 -12.76 -10.58 -18.11
CA VAL A 510 -13.89 -11.45 -17.74
C VAL A 510 -14.74 -10.70 -16.72
N LEU A 511 -16.04 -10.61 -16.99
CA LEU A 511 -17.04 -10.04 -16.12
C LEU A 511 -17.65 -11.09 -15.18
N HIS A 512 -18.24 -10.64 -14.09
CA HIS A 512 -19.12 -11.47 -13.28
C HIS A 512 -20.33 -11.97 -14.10
N PRO A 513 -20.88 -13.17 -13.78
CA PRO A 513 -22.12 -13.63 -14.38
C PRO A 513 -23.22 -12.57 -14.26
N TYR A 514 -24.13 -12.53 -15.23
CA TYR A 514 -25.21 -11.54 -15.25
C TYR A 514 -26.06 -11.61 -13.97
N THR A 515 -26.05 -10.53 -13.20
CA THR A 515 -26.92 -10.32 -12.03
C THR A 515 -27.45 -8.89 -12.06
N LYS A 516 -28.72 -8.72 -11.68
CA LYS A 516 -29.33 -7.38 -11.56
C LYS A 516 -28.92 -6.64 -10.30
N ASP A 517 -28.51 -7.38 -9.28
CA ASP A 517 -28.19 -6.84 -7.96
C ASP A 517 -26.69 -6.53 -7.89
N GLU A 518 -26.33 -5.26 -8.06
CA GLU A 518 -24.95 -4.76 -7.92
C GLU A 518 -24.42 -4.91 -6.49
N GLU A 519 -25.30 -4.93 -5.49
CA GLU A 519 -24.98 -5.08 -4.06
C GLU A 519 -24.27 -6.42 -3.75
N ASN A 520 -24.37 -7.41 -4.65
CA ASN A 520 -23.74 -8.71 -4.49
C ASN A 520 -22.34 -8.80 -5.14
N LEU A 521 -21.87 -7.74 -5.80
CA LEU A 521 -20.53 -7.72 -6.38
C LEU A 521 -19.47 -7.65 -5.27
N PRO A 522 -18.35 -8.40 -5.38
CA PRO A 522 -17.27 -8.32 -4.41
C PRO A 522 -16.72 -6.89 -4.30
N THR A 523 -16.66 -6.37 -3.08
CA THR A 523 -16.04 -5.07 -2.81
C THR A 523 -14.55 -5.24 -2.48
N PRO A 524 -13.69 -4.28 -2.84
CA PRO A 524 -12.30 -4.25 -2.36
C PRO A 524 -12.23 -4.26 -0.84
N ALA A 525 -11.25 -4.98 -0.28
CA ALA A 525 -10.99 -4.98 1.16
C ALA A 525 -10.58 -3.62 1.74
N ILE A 526 -10.15 -2.68 0.87
CA ILE A 526 -9.82 -1.30 1.22
C ILE A 526 -10.76 -0.40 0.46
N ARG A 527 -11.48 0.47 1.18
CA ARG A 527 -12.42 1.39 0.54
C ARG A 527 -11.69 2.34 -0.42
N PRO A 528 -12.13 2.40 -1.69
CA PRO A 528 -11.55 3.33 -2.65
C PRO A 528 -11.99 4.77 -2.38
N TYR A 529 -11.34 5.72 -3.04
CA TYR A 529 -11.67 7.13 -2.94
C TYR A 529 -13.16 7.37 -3.30
N PRO A 530 -13.98 7.93 -2.39
CA PRO A 530 -15.43 7.95 -2.55
C PRO A 530 -15.89 9.14 -3.42
N ARG A 531 -15.69 9.00 -4.74
CA ARG A 531 -15.95 10.03 -5.75
C ARG A 531 -17.38 10.56 -5.77
N GLN A 532 -18.35 9.76 -5.35
CA GLN A 532 -19.76 10.13 -5.30
C GLN A 532 -20.04 11.37 -4.43
N TYR A 533 -19.11 11.73 -3.54
CA TYR A 533 -19.22 12.93 -2.68
C TYR A 533 -18.55 14.19 -3.27
N ILE A 534 -18.01 14.11 -4.49
CA ILE A 534 -17.50 15.27 -5.23
C ILE A 534 -18.69 16.06 -5.79
N GLY A 535 -18.66 17.38 -5.62
CA GLY A 535 -19.62 18.25 -6.30
C GLY A 535 -19.31 19.71 -6.04
N THR A 536 -19.85 20.60 -6.87
CA THR A 536 -19.63 22.04 -6.75
C THR A 536 -20.60 22.69 -5.77
N HIS A 537 -20.24 23.87 -5.26
CA HIS A 537 -21.10 24.73 -4.46
C HIS A 537 -20.81 26.19 -4.81
N THR A 538 -21.85 27.00 -4.94
CA THR A 538 -21.71 28.44 -5.18
C THR A 538 -21.77 29.18 -3.85
N MET A 539 -20.71 29.92 -3.54
CA MET A 539 -20.60 30.79 -2.36
C MET A 539 -21.59 31.96 -2.45
N THR A 540 -21.74 32.70 -1.34
CA THR A 540 -22.73 33.81 -1.28
C THR A 540 -22.33 34.98 -2.18
N ASP A 541 -21.04 35.17 -2.42
CA ASP A 541 -20.48 36.12 -3.41
C ASP A 541 -20.62 35.69 -4.88
N GLY A 542 -21.09 34.46 -5.13
CA GLY A 542 -21.29 33.89 -6.47
C GLY A 542 -20.10 33.09 -7.01
N GLU A 543 -18.99 32.99 -6.27
CA GLU A 543 -17.84 32.17 -6.68
C GLU A 543 -18.14 30.67 -6.52
N GLU A 544 -17.67 29.85 -7.46
CA GLU A 544 -17.85 28.39 -7.40
C GLU A 544 -16.65 27.72 -6.74
N ILE A 545 -16.94 26.84 -5.79
CA ILE A 545 -15.95 25.99 -5.12
C ILE A 545 -16.27 24.52 -5.37
N THR A 546 -15.26 23.66 -5.28
CA THR A 546 -15.43 22.22 -5.31
C THR A 546 -15.40 21.69 -3.88
N VAL A 547 -16.39 20.90 -3.49
CA VAL A 547 -16.34 20.11 -2.26
C VAL A 547 -16.13 18.66 -2.62
N ARG A 548 -15.09 18.05 -2.07
CA ARG A 548 -14.69 16.66 -2.35
C ARG A 548 -14.11 15.99 -1.10
N PRO A 549 -14.06 14.66 -1.02
CA PRO A 549 -13.28 13.99 0.00
C PRO A 549 -11.81 14.44 -0.01
N ILE A 550 -11.21 14.51 1.18
CA ILE A 550 -9.79 14.78 1.34
C ILE A 550 -8.98 13.69 0.66
N ARG A 551 -7.81 14.04 0.15
CA ARG A 551 -6.85 13.07 -0.35
C ARG A 551 -5.53 13.24 0.38
N PRO A 552 -4.69 12.20 0.40
CA PRO A 552 -3.38 12.31 1.02
C PRO A 552 -2.53 13.47 0.47
N GLU A 553 -2.61 13.72 -0.85
CA GLU A 553 -1.93 14.80 -1.58
C GLU A 553 -2.33 16.21 -1.10
N ASP A 554 -3.39 16.33 -0.31
CA ASP A 554 -3.83 17.62 0.25
C ASP A 554 -2.95 18.10 1.42
N GLU A 555 -1.97 17.29 1.87
CA GLU A 555 -1.09 17.65 2.99
C GLU A 555 -0.42 19.04 2.81
N PRO A 556 0.22 19.38 1.67
CA PRO A 556 0.80 20.71 1.48
C PRO A 556 -0.26 21.83 1.47
N LYS A 557 -1.46 21.56 0.94
CA LYS A 557 -2.59 22.50 0.95
C LYS A 557 -3.14 22.71 2.37
N LEU A 558 -3.03 21.72 3.25
CA LEU A 558 -3.40 21.87 4.66
C LEU A 558 -2.37 22.68 5.46
N VAL A 559 -1.09 22.68 5.06
CA VAL A 559 -0.08 23.59 5.64
C VAL A 559 -0.52 25.03 5.41
N THR A 560 -0.77 25.42 4.15
CA THR A 560 -1.19 26.78 3.79
C THR A 560 -2.55 27.16 4.39
N PHE A 561 -3.49 26.20 4.45
CA PHE A 561 -4.75 26.37 5.18
C PHE A 561 -4.52 26.71 6.66
N HIS A 562 -3.62 25.99 7.34
CA HIS A 562 -3.33 26.22 8.75
C HIS A 562 -2.61 27.55 9.02
N GLU A 563 -1.76 28.01 8.12
CA GLU A 563 -1.10 29.32 8.21
C GLU A 563 -2.08 30.50 8.19
N ARG A 564 -3.22 30.34 7.50
CA ARG A 564 -4.24 31.40 7.34
C ARG A 564 -5.31 31.44 8.45
N LEU A 565 -5.33 30.45 9.34
CA LEU A 565 -6.29 30.41 10.44
C LEU A 565 -5.88 31.32 11.60
N SER A 566 -6.85 32.05 12.15
CA SER A 566 -6.65 32.78 13.40
C SER A 566 -6.52 31.85 14.61
N GLU A 567 -5.78 32.26 15.64
CA GLU A 567 -5.69 31.53 16.91
C GLU A 567 -7.07 31.30 17.55
N ARG A 568 -8.01 32.23 17.32
CA ARG A 568 -9.39 32.11 17.80
C ARG A 568 -10.10 30.95 17.11
N SER A 569 -10.03 30.85 15.78
CA SER A 569 -10.65 29.75 15.03
C SER A 569 -10.05 28.40 15.41
N VAL A 570 -8.74 28.33 15.63
CA VAL A 570 -8.05 27.13 16.16
C VAL A 570 -8.56 26.77 17.55
N TYR A 571 -8.62 27.73 18.48
CA TYR A 571 -9.11 27.48 19.84
C TYR A 571 -10.56 27.01 19.84
N LEU A 572 -11.44 27.62 19.02
CA LEU A 572 -12.84 27.22 18.92
C LEU A 572 -13.03 25.80 18.36
N ARG A 573 -12.06 25.29 17.59
CA ARG A 573 -12.07 23.93 17.00
C ARG A 573 -11.49 22.86 17.91
N TYR A 574 -10.38 23.15 18.58
CA TYR A 574 -9.60 22.16 19.34
C TYR A 574 -9.76 22.29 20.86
N ALA A 575 -10.48 23.31 21.34
CA ALA A 575 -10.58 23.69 22.76
C ALA A 575 -9.22 23.90 23.45
N ASN A 576 -8.15 24.05 22.65
CA ASN A 576 -6.78 24.24 23.09
C ASN A 576 -6.04 25.14 22.09
N LEU A 577 -5.06 25.91 22.59
CA LEU A 577 -4.16 26.68 21.74
C LEU A 577 -3.06 25.76 21.23
N MET A 578 -3.05 25.54 19.92
CA MET A 578 -2.01 24.76 19.23
C MET A 578 -1.07 25.71 18.49
N LYS A 579 0.23 25.58 18.72
CA LYS A 579 1.24 26.35 17.97
C LYS A 579 1.19 25.99 16.49
N LEU A 580 1.49 26.96 15.61
CA LEU A 580 1.51 26.72 14.16
C LEU A 580 2.44 25.55 13.80
N GLU A 581 3.64 25.50 14.37
CA GLU A 581 4.62 24.40 14.23
C GLU A 581 4.00 23.02 14.45
N GLN A 582 3.15 22.87 15.47
CA GLN A 582 2.47 21.61 15.77
C GLN A 582 1.31 21.34 14.80
N ARG A 583 0.65 22.39 14.29
CA ARG A 583 -0.45 22.26 13.34
C ARG A 583 0.03 21.83 11.96
N VAL A 584 1.21 22.28 11.56
CA VAL A 584 1.81 22.01 10.24
C VAL A 584 2.85 20.90 10.23
N ALA A 585 3.03 20.18 11.34
CA ALA A 585 3.93 19.04 11.40
C ALA A 585 3.51 17.95 10.42
N HIS A 586 4.45 17.48 9.59
CA HIS A 586 4.24 16.46 8.55
C HIS A 586 3.49 15.23 9.08
N ASP A 587 4.02 14.58 10.12
CA ASP A 587 3.42 13.38 10.72
C ASP A 587 1.97 13.57 11.16
N ARG A 588 1.61 14.80 11.59
CA ARG A 588 0.23 15.12 11.98
C ARG A 588 -0.65 15.30 10.75
N LEU A 589 -0.20 16.06 9.76
CA LEU A 589 -1.00 16.35 8.56
C LEU A 589 -1.15 15.12 7.67
N ALA A 590 -0.12 14.30 7.52
CA ALA A 590 -0.18 13.02 6.80
C ALA A 590 -1.29 12.11 7.37
N ARG A 591 -1.40 12.01 8.70
CA ARG A 591 -2.51 11.27 9.36
C ARG A 591 -3.89 11.89 9.13
N ILE A 592 -3.95 13.22 9.10
CA ILE A 592 -5.21 13.94 8.86
C ILE A 592 -5.65 13.79 7.40
N CYS A 593 -4.73 13.77 6.44
CA CYS A 593 -5.07 13.62 5.02
C CYS A 593 -5.33 12.16 4.64
N PHE A 594 -4.55 11.22 5.17
CA PHE A 594 -4.63 9.81 4.79
C PHE A 594 -5.60 9.00 5.65
N ILE A 595 -6.87 9.40 5.65
CA ILE A 595 -7.93 8.77 6.43
C ILE A 595 -8.34 7.41 5.87
N ASP A 596 -8.92 6.58 6.73
CA ASP A 596 -9.68 5.40 6.32
C ASP A 596 -11.14 5.79 6.07
N TYR A 597 -11.57 5.76 4.80
CA TYR A 597 -12.93 6.13 4.40
C TYR A 597 -14.02 5.24 4.99
N ASP A 598 -13.69 4.09 5.58
CA ASP A 598 -14.65 3.24 6.28
C ASP A 598 -14.99 3.73 7.68
N ARG A 599 -14.08 4.47 8.32
CA ARG A 599 -14.23 4.94 9.71
C ARG A 599 -14.35 6.44 9.80
N GLU A 600 -13.76 7.15 8.85
CA GLU A 600 -13.72 8.60 8.82
C GLU A 600 -14.05 9.12 7.42
N MET A 601 -14.80 10.22 7.37
CA MET A 601 -14.95 11.01 6.16
C MET A 601 -14.49 12.44 6.44
N ALA A 602 -13.52 12.93 5.69
CA ALA A 602 -13.22 14.35 5.67
C ALA A 602 -13.49 14.91 4.27
N LEU A 603 -14.22 16.02 4.22
CA LEU A 603 -14.53 16.78 3.02
C LEU A 603 -13.75 18.10 3.06
N VAL A 604 -13.09 18.43 1.96
CA VAL A 604 -12.41 19.71 1.74
C VAL A 604 -13.22 20.58 0.79
N ALA A 605 -13.36 21.86 1.12
CA ALA A 605 -13.84 22.90 0.24
C ALA A 605 -12.62 23.54 -0.42
N GLU A 606 -12.49 23.34 -1.73
CA GLU A 606 -11.38 23.77 -2.56
C GLU A 606 -11.83 24.87 -3.52
N ARG A 607 -11.08 25.98 -3.50
CA ARG A 607 -11.28 27.14 -4.34
C ARG A 607 -10.19 27.17 -5.41
N PRO A 608 -10.52 27.23 -6.71
CA PRO A 608 -9.51 27.38 -7.75
C PRO A 608 -8.76 28.71 -7.55
N ASP A 609 -7.42 28.70 -7.59
CA ASP A 609 -6.66 29.94 -7.47
C ASP A 609 -6.67 30.69 -8.81
N SER A 610 -6.82 32.02 -8.73
CA SER A 610 -6.74 32.94 -9.86
C SER A 610 -5.35 33.57 -10.01
N GLY A 611 -4.40 33.14 -9.18
CA GLY A 611 -2.98 33.53 -9.15
C GLY A 611 -2.07 32.83 -10.17
N ARG A 612 -0.78 33.21 -10.17
CA ARG A 612 0.23 32.82 -11.18
C ARG A 612 0.64 31.34 -11.20
N ASP A 613 0.40 30.61 -10.12
CA ASP A 613 0.84 29.22 -9.96
C ASP A 613 -0.29 28.19 -10.13
N GLY A 614 -1.55 28.64 -10.28
CA GLY A 614 -2.69 27.79 -10.71
C GLY A 614 -3.15 26.69 -9.74
N GLU A 615 -2.53 26.51 -8.57
CA GLU A 615 -2.92 25.47 -7.61
C GLU A 615 -4.13 25.86 -6.76
N ALA A 616 -5.13 24.99 -6.73
CA ALA A 616 -6.35 25.22 -5.96
C ALA A 616 -6.09 25.17 -4.44
N GLN A 617 -6.78 26.05 -3.71
CA GLN A 617 -6.58 26.28 -2.27
C GLN A 617 -7.70 25.66 -1.45
N ILE A 618 -7.35 24.96 -0.36
CA ILE A 618 -8.35 24.50 0.61
C ILE A 618 -8.75 25.69 1.49
N ILE A 619 -10.05 25.96 1.57
CA ILE A 619 -10.63 27.07 2.35
C ILE A 619 -11.53 26.62 3.49
N GLY A 620 -11.91 25.34 3.51
CA GLY A 620 -12.67 24.73 4.59
C GLY A 620 -12.48 23.21 4.64
N VAL A 621 -12.57 22.64 5.84
CA VAL A 621 -12.48 21.20 6.08
C VAL A 621 -13.59 20.81 7.05
N GLY A 622 -14.36 19.78 6.70
CA GLY A 622 -15.29 19.13 7.61
C GLY A 622 -14.95 17.66 7.74
N ARG A 623 -14.99 17.13 8.95
CA ARG A 623 -14.72 15.73 9.28
C ARG A 623 -15.91 15.10 9.98
N LEU A 624 -16.13 13.83 9.72
CA LEU A 624 -17.04 12.92 10.39
C LEU A 624 -16.23 11.67 10.78
N THR A 625 -16.09 11.39 12.07
CA THR A 625 -15.32 10.25 12.60
C THR A 625 -16.27 9.33 13.36
N GLN A 626 -16.34 8.06 12.96
CA GLN A 626 -17.16 7.06 13.65
C GLN A 626 -16.60 6.79 15.05
N GLN A 627 -17.49 6.65 16.03
CA GLN A 627 -17.10 6.32 17.40
C GLN A 627 -16.85 4.81 17.55
N PRO A 628 -15.75 4.39 18.18
CA PRO A 628 -15.45 2.98 18.44
C PRO A 628 -16.62 2.23 19.09
N GLY A 629 -16.98 1.08 18.51
CA GLY A 629 -18.05 0.20 19.00
C GLY A 629 -19.47 0.79 18.97
N ARG A 630 -19.68 1.92 18.29
CA ARG A 630 -21.00 2.58 18.14
C ARG A 630 -21.31 2.87 16.69
N ASN A 631 -22.58 2.74 16.31
CA ASN A 631 -23.07 3.19 15.01
C ASN A 631 -23.38 4.69 15.01
N GLU A 632 -22.48 5.50 15.57
CA GLU A 632 -22.62 6.94 15.72
C GLU A 632 -21.31 7.61 15.30
N ALA A 633 -21.38 8.82 14.75
CA ALA A 633 -20.18 9.57 14.38
C ALA A 633 -20.16 10.97 14.98
N GLU A 634 -18.96 11.46 15.26
CA GLU A 634 -18.70 12.82 15.68
C GLU A 634 -18.27 13.67 14.49
N PHE A 635 -18.86 14.84 14.31
CA PHE A 635 -18.40 15.77 13.29
C PHE A 635 -17.56 16.90 13.88
N ALA A 636 -16.64 17.43 13.08
CA ALA A 636 -15.95 18.65 13.40
C ALA A 636 -15.50 19.40 12.15
N MET A 637 -15.44 20.72 12.20
CA MET A 637 -15.16 21.53 11.00
C MET A 637 -14.33 22.76 11.29
N LEU A 638 -13.66 23.26 10.27
CA LEU A 638 -12.84 24.46 10.31
C LEU A 638 -12.91 25.16 8.96
N VAL A 639 -13.13 26.48 8.96
CA VAL A 639 -13.18 27.32 7.75
C VAL A 639 -12.26 28.51 8.00
N ILE A 640 -11.42 28.86 7.01
CA ILE A 640 -10.54 30.03 7.08
C ILE A 640 -11.38 31.27 7.38
N ASP A 641 -10.90 32.11 8.30
CA ASP A 641 -11.61 33.27 8.83
C ASP A 641 -12.17 34.20 7.74
N GLU A 642 -11.43 34.40 6.65
CA GLU A 642 -11.81 35.24 5.50
C GLU A 642 -13.04 34.75 4.74
N TYR A 643 -13.32 33.45 4.77
CA TYR A 643 -14.44 32.81 4.05
C TYR A 643 -15.58 32.40 4.99
N GLN A 644 -15.53 32.79 6.26
CA GLN A 644 -16.63 32.56 7.19
C GLN A 644 -17.82 33.45 6.85
N GLY A 645 -19.02 32.87 6.85
CA GLY A 645 -20.25 33.57 6.47
C GLY A 645 -20.70 33.32 5.02
N GLU A 646 -19.84 32.74 4.19
CA GLU A 646 -20.11 32.47 2.77
C GLU A 646 -20.89 31.16 2.50
N GLY A 647 -21.39 30.50 3.54
CA GLY A 647 -22.19 29.27 3.44
C GLY A 647 -21.38 27.96 3.50
N ILE A 648 -20.06 28.01 3.35
CA ILE A 648 -19.15 26.84 3.30
C ILE A 648 -19.36 25.87 4.47
N GLY A 649 -19.38 26.36 5.71
CA GLY A 649 -19.57 25.49 6.89
C GLY A 649 -20.95 24.83 6.93
N THR A 650 -21.98 25.45 6.37
CA THR A 650 -23.32 24.83 6.27
C THR A 650 -23.33 23.75 5.20
N GLU A 651 -22.69 24.02 4.06
CA GLU A 651 -22.56 23.06 2.96
C GLU A 651 -21.75 21.82 3.36
N LEU A 652 -20.60 22.00 4.03
CA LEU A 652 -19.78 20.90 4.52
C LEU A 652 -20.58 20.01 5.48
N LEU A 653 -21.27 20.58 6.49
CA LEU A 653 -22.05 19.78 7.42
C LEU A 653 -23.25 19.11 6.75
N ARG A 654 -23.91 19.76 5.79
CA ARG A 654 -24.99 19.13 5.00
C ARG A 654 -24.49 17.87 4.30
N ARG A 655 -23.35 17.94 3.62
CA ARG A 655 -22.76 16.77 2.93
C ARG A 655 -22.28 15.71 3.91
N LEU A 656 -21.73 16.07 5.07
CA LEU A 656 -21.37 15.07 6.10
C LEU A 656 -22.61 14.36 6.67
N VAL A 657 -23.75 15.05 6.77
CA VAL A 657 -25.03 14.43 7.14
C VAL A 657 -25.47 13.43 6.05
N GLU A 658 -25.35 13.79 4.78
CA GLU A 658 -25.64 12.88 3.65
C GLU A 658 -24.72 11.66 3.63
N VAL A 659 -23.42 11.86 3.88
CA VAL A 659 -22.47 10.76 4.08
C VAL A 659 -22.97 9.85 5.20
N GLY A 660 -23.24 10.40 6.39
CA GLY A 660 -23.69 9.58 7.53
C GLY A 660 -24.98 8.80 7.26
N GLN A 661 -25.89 9.33 6.45
CA GLN A 661 -27.10 8.63 6.01
C GLN A 661 -26.76 7.46 5.07
N ASN A 662 -25.89 7.68 4.10
CA ASN A 662 -25.45 6.65 3.15
C ASN A 662 -24.63 5.54 3.84
N GLU A 663 -23.86 5.88 4.87
CA GLU A 663 -23.14 4.91 5.71
C GLU A 663 -24.06 4.19 6.71
N GLY A 664 -25.35 4.55 6.79
CA GLY A 664 -26.31 3.91 7.68
C GLY A 664 -26.08 4.17 9.17
N LEU A 665 -25.48 5.31 9.52
CA LEU A 665 -25.26 5.72 10.92
C LEU A 665 -26.59 6.02 11.62
N ASP A 666 -26.67 5.76 12.93
CA ASP A 666 -27.87 6.02 13.72
C ASP A 666 -28.02 7.52 14.03
N ARG A 667 -26.90 8.20 14.34
CA ARG A 667 -26.86 9.64 14.63
C ARG A 667 -25.49 10.26 14.40
N ILE A 668 -25.49 11.58 14.24
CA ILE A 668 -24.29 12.42 14.23
C ILE A 668 -24.29 13.31 15.47
N THR A 669 -23.12 13.47 16.10
CA THR A 669 -22.93 14.30 17.30
C THR A 669 -21.74 15.26 17.16
N ALA A 670 -21.66 16.28 18.01
CA ALA A 670 -20.45 17.07 18.23
C ALA A 670 -20.47 17.76 19.59
N ASP A 671 -19.32 17.91 20.22
CA ASP A 671 -19.14 18.77 21.38
C ASP A 671 -18.55 20.12 20.94
N ILE A 672 -19.31 21.19 21.19
CA ILE A 672 -19.04 22.54 20.68
C ILE A 672 -18.83 23.48 21.86
N LEU A 673 -17.77 24.28 21.85
CA LEU A 673 -17.59 25.31 22.88
C LEU A 673 -18.80 26.24 22.97
N GLN A 674 -19.26 26.56 24.18
CA GLN A 674 -20.45 27.39 24.41
C GLN A 674 -20.37 28.77 23.73
N GLN A 675 -19.16 29.29 23.60
CA GLN A 675 -18.84 30.57 22.95
C GLN A 675 -18.78 30.49 21.41
N ASN A 676 -18.81 29.29 20.82
CA ASN A 676 -18.85 29.10 19.37
C ASN A 676 -20.29 29.21 18.82
N HIS A 677 -20.88 30.40 18.93
CA HIS A 677 -22.24 30.66 18.45
C HIS A 677 -22.40 30.49 16.93
N ALA A 678 -21.32 30.64 16.15
CA ALA A 678 -21.37 30.42 14.71
C ALA A 678 -21.66 28.96 14.37
N MET A 679 -20.93 28.02 15.00
CA MET A 679 -21.15 26.59 14.81
C MET A 679 -22.53 26.16 15.32
N GLN A 680 -22.96 26.65 16.49
CA GLN A 680 -24.30 26.37 17.02
C GLN A 680 -25.42 26.75 16.02
N ARG A 681 -25.32 27.92 15.36
CA ARG A 681 -26.29 28.31 14.32
C ARG A 681 -26.26 27.41 13.08
N VAL A 682 -25.08 26.92 12.69
CA VAL A 682 -24.96 25.98 11.56
C VAL A 682 -25.64 24.66 11.90
N CYS A 683 -25.46 24.15 13.12
CA CYS A 683 -26.16 22.98 13.65
C CYS A 683 -27.68 23.16 13.65
N GLU A 684 -28.18 24.27 14.20
CA GLU A 684 -29.61 24.58 14.24
C GLU A 684 -30.24 24.63 12.84
N LYS A 685 -29.55 25.25 11.87
CA LYS A 685 -30.02 25.31 10.46
C LYS A 685 -30.20 23.94 9.83
N LEU A 686 -29.37 22.97 10.21
CA LEU A 686 -29.43 21.60 9.70
C LEU A 686 -30.23 20.66 10.61
N GLY A 687 -30.97 21.21 11.58
CA GLY A 687 -31.88 20.46 12.45
C GLY A 687 -31.15 19.54 13.43
N PHE A 688 -30.05 20.00 14.00
CA PHE A 688 -29.45 19.37 15.18
C PHE A 688 -30.12 19.92 16.45
N ASP A 689 -30.36 19.04 17.41
CA ASP A 689 -30.76 19.41 18.76
C ASP A 689 -29.52 19.83 19.57
N LEU A 690 -29.58 20.99 20.22
CA LEU A 690 -28.52 21.50 21.08
C LEU A 690 -28.88 21.29 22.55
N ALA A 691 -28.02 20.57 23.27
CA ALA A 691 -28.12 20.33 24.71
C ALA A 691 -26.86 20.82 25.43
N ARG A 692 -26.94 21.01 26.75
CA ARG A 692 -25.76 21.29 27.56
C ARG A 692 -24.88 20.03 27.59
N GLY A 693 -23.60 20.15 27.22
CA GLY A 693 -22.68 19.02 27.11
C GLY A 693 -22.06 18.58 28.45
N ASP A 694 -21.32 17.47 28.39
CA ASP A 694 -20.57 16.92 29.53
C ASP A 694 -19.25 17.68 29.69
N GLY A 695 -19.22 18.69 30.56
CA GLY A 695 -18.05 19.54 30.81
C GLY A 695 -18.43 20.96 31.23
N GLN A 696 -17.50 21.70 31.84
CA GLN A 696 -17.68 23.14 32.02
C GLN A 696 -17.45 23.80 30.64
N ASP A 697 -18.47 24.50 30.13
CA ASP A 697 -18.45 25.34 28.90
C ASP A 697 -18.59 24.65 27.52
N MET A 698 -19.22 23.46 27.45
CA MET A 698 -19.54 22.77 26.17
C MET A 698 -21.05 22.65 25.91
N VAL A 699 -21.43 22.65 24.62
CA VAL A 699 -22.78 22.42 24.08
C VAL A 699 -22.70 21.20 23.17
N LYS A 700 -23.52 20.19 23.45
CA LYS A 700 -23.60 18.97 22.65
C LYS A 700 -24.65 19.14 21.56
N ALA A 701 -24.26 18.97 20.30
CA ALA A 701 -25.16 18.90 19.16
C ALA A 701 -25.45 17.44 18.82
N VAL A 702 -26.72 17.10 18.56
CA VAL A 702 -27.14 15.73 18.19
C VAL A 702 -28.14 15.79 17.03
N LYS A 703 -27.93 14.96 16.00
CA LYS A 703 -28.88 14.75 14.91
C LYS A 703 -29.07 13.26 14.67
N PRO A 704 -30.25 12.69 14.99
CA PRO A 704 -30.63 11.36 14.54
C PRO A 704 -30.67 11.31 13.00
N LEU A 705 -30.18 10.23 12.41
CA LEU A 705 -30.16 10.01 10.96
C LEU A 705 -31.13 8.92 10.50
N ALA A 706 -31.40 7.94 11.35
CA ALA A 706 -32.44 6.94 11.10
C ALA A 706 -33.84 7.52 11.38
N GLU A 707 -34.80 7.30 10.47
CA GLU A 707 -36.21 7.43 10.84
C GLU A 707 -36.51 6.41 11.94
N ALA A 708 -37.14 6.84 13.03
CA ALA A 708 -37.48 6.00 14.17
C ALA A 708 -38.59 4.96 13.88
N GLY A 709 -38.75 4.50 12.63
CA GLY A 709 -39.78 3.55 12.22
C GLY A 709 -39.45 2.85 10.91
N ASP A 710 -38.80 1.68 11.02
CA ASP A 710 -38.99 0.46 10.21
C ASP A 710 -37.68 -0.36 10.18
N ARG A 711 -37.34 -0.93 11.33
CA ARG A 711 -36.61 -2.20 11.39
C ARG A 711 -37.44 -3.13 12.28
N GLN A 712 -38.34 -3.89 11.63
CA GLN A 712 -39.11 -4.96 12.23
C GLN A 712 -38.64 -6.31 11.70
#